data_AF-A0A1B0BTE0-F1
#
_entry.id   AF-A0A1B0BTE0-F1
#
_cell.length_a   1.000
_cell.length_b   1.000
_cell.length_c   1.000
_cell.angle_alpha   90.00
_cell.angle_beta   90.00
_cell.angle_gamma   90.00
#
_symmetry.space_group_name_H-M   'P 1'
#
loop_
_entity.id
_entity.type
_entity.pdbx_description
1 polymer ?
#
loop_
_entity_poly.entity_id
_entity_poly.type
_entity_poly.pdbx_seq_one_letter_code
_entity_poly.pdbx_strand_id
1 'polypeptide(L)'
;MKKLKAKASTLSIFNGRISDSSTSSNDASSIVLSVKEKKRATFNGFSKSTIFSIYNQSANLTQIEKSTLELMNEDIAISEDTINSQDYGEASNAVGAELSDYDKIKVVGQGSFGIAVLYKCKTDQRHVVFKQINLNNLSEAEQDLAMNEVEVFSKLHHPNIISYFGSFVKDNTLLIEMEYADGGTLAQGLAARKIPDYFPERYIVAVFEQISSAINYMHDENILHRDLKTANVFLNSRGIVKIGDFGISKIMTTKIHAQTVLGTPYYFSPEMCEGKEYDHKSDIWALGCILGELCCLRKTFAASNLSELVSKIMAVIINCGYWIMFVCSKSNNFQGSYTPIPMGYTSALRSLLSNLLQVDPAHRPKASEILEYWIPLIFRSLGKNKGSGTLSLHNNTSPDRSSRQSTTANLATAQTVTKEVMNAQTVAPSETIEKRSVLYQVKTFGKSFDMNPIQLPPKAYILTVATSNTHFVVVNSDGSVYTWGEGSHGQLGLSSLEAWKHYPSRMDSIRNHHIISACAGEGFTILLTQTGGILSCGDNSKYALGHNDNKIYHSPKFIEKLEDIKIKDIKPGLTHVLALSVEGSVYIWGTSSHGSLGLGELQTQQKTPQKILLSQAKNKVKKIFCGPDTSAILFENCDIYVCGSNQFNKLGFEKPAKITAMKKMKLPLHRRCIMDASFSTAHTLLLVEGGYILTLGSNSFGQRGTGHCSPLPIVTLVESMKDRYITNCKCSEQCSLVCSDDNVITFWGTRYGVPEISEVDISKSPKCSRPHRMNVESENNTSAFTNFLASVYKSELILEPQDILALYSSAEQMERGYYVTVKDIWPLPHSVLVLVETTAPLIPSIQDLGL
;
A
#
# COMPACT_ATOMS: atom_id res chain seq x y z
N MET A 1 37.26 31.75 55.56
CA MET A 1 36.89 31.78 57.00
C MET A 1 35.51 31.15 57.17
N LYS A 2 35.11 30.75 58.41
CA LYS A 2 33.72 30.61 58.90
C LYS A 2 32.77 29.71 58.03
N LYS A 3 32.36 28.50 58.44
CA LYS A 3 31.44 28.17 59.57
C LYS A 3 30.30 29.20 59.67
N LEU A 4 29.01 28.88 59.65
CA LEU A 4 28.25 28.06 60.61
C LEU A 4 26.90 27.70 59.95
N LYS A 5 26.33 26.50 60.16
CA LYS A 5 25.26 26.13 61.12
C LYS A 5 23.95 26.95 61.06
N ALA A 6 22.78 26.41 61.43
CA ALA A 6 22.24 25.02 61.52
C ALA A 6 20.83 25.09 62.17
N LYS A 7 20.13 23.93 62.22
CA LYS A 7 18.99 23.62 63.12
C LYS A 7 17.71 24.44 62.86
N ALA A 8 16.52 24.10 63.36
CA ALA A 8 16.02 22.94 64.14
C ALA A 8 14.58 22.64 63.62
N SER A 9 13.73 21.71 64.06
CA SER A 9 13.67 20.52 64.95
C SER A 9 12.30 19.83 64.62
N THR A 10 11.83 18.67 65.07
CA THR A 10 11.88 17.86 66.31
C THR A 10 11.49 16.40 65.93
N LEU A 11 12.16 15.34 66.41
CA LEU A 11 11.79 14.44 67.54
C LEU A 11 10.44 13.67 67.40
N SER A 12 10.29 12.38 67.75
CA SER A 12 11.23 11.29 68.15
C SER A 12 10.48 9.94 68.40
N ILE A 13 11.19 8.87 68.82
CA ILE A 13 10.69 7.58 69.43
C ILE A 13 10.16 6.57 68.38
N PHE A 14 10.49 5.26 68.31
CA PHE A 14 11.40 4.28 68.97
C PHE A 14 11.42 2.97 68.10
N ASN A 15 12.20 1.87 68.26
CA ASN A 15 13.45 1.46 68.96
C ASN A 15 13.89 0.06 68.38
N GLY A 16 15.06 -0.50 68.75
CA GLY A 16 15.57 -1.83 68.31
C GLY A 16 16.50 -1.75 67.09
N ARG A 17 17.84 -1.89 67.12
CA ARG A 17 18.80 -2.59 68.02
C ARG A 17 18.68 -4.13 67.86
N ILE A 18 19.73 -4.93 67.55
CA ILE A 18 21.18 -4.90 67.90
C ILE A 18 22.07 -5.60 66.83
N SER A 19 23.34 -5.14 66.65
CA SER A 19 24.62 -5.77 66.16
C SER A 19 24.67 -6.91 65.09
N ASP A 20 25.78 -7.23 64.41
CA ASP A 20 27.03 -6.57 63.95
C ASP A 20 27.80 -7.60 63.07
N SER A 21 28.84 -7.16 62.33
CA SER A 21 29.98 -7.97 61.82
C SER A 21 29.69 -9.16 60.84
N SER A 22 30.66 -9.76 60.12
CA SER A 22 31.88 -9.24 59.46
C SER A 22 32.42 -10.23 58.40
N THR A 23 33.22 -9.71 57.45
CA THR A 23 34.38 -10.39 56.79
C THR A 23 34.25 -11.80 56.14
N SER A 24 34.38 -11.78 54.80
CA SER A 24 35.39 -12.50 54.00
C SER A 24 35.32 -14.01 53.67
N SER A 25 36.00 -14.31 52.55
CA SER A 25 36.65 -15.57 52.13
C SER A 25 35.78 -16.77 51.71
N ASN A 26 36.12 -17.29 50.52
CA ASN A 26 36.46 -18.68 50.15
C ASN A 26 35.78 -19.83 50.95
N ASP A 27 35.34 -20.92 50.32
CA ASP A 27 36.13 -21.66 49.32
C ASP A 27 35.31 -22.45 48.29
N ALA A 28 36.00 -23.01 47.29
CA ALA A 28 35.41 -23.92 46.31
C ALA A 28 35.46 -25.38 46.77
N SER A 29 34.38 -26.13 46.60
CA SER A 29 34.43 -27.59 46.50
C SER A 29 33.29 -28.16 45.66
N SER A 30 33.59 -29.25 44.96
CA SER A 30 32.72 -29.92 43.99
C SER A 30 31.65 -30.79 44.65
N ILE A 31 30.46 -30.83 44.05
CA ILE A 31 29.50 -31.93 44.23
C ILE A 31 29.12 -32.50 42.86
N VAL A 32 28.95 -33.83 42.85
CA VAL A 32 28.89 -34.71 41.67
C VAL A 32 27.64 -34.49 40.80
N LEU A 33 27.82 -34.81 39.51
CA LEU A 33 26.78 -34.99 38.49
C LEU A 33 25.48 -35.61 39.02
N SER A 34 24.34 -35.01 38.66
CA SER A 34 23.16 -35.79 38.29
C SER A 34 22.58 -35.23 36.99
N VAL A 35 22.59 -36.04 35.92
CA VAL A 35 21.99 -35.66 34.65
C VAL A 35 20.48 -35.80 34.78
N LYS A 36 19.76 -34.68 34.68
CA LYS A 36 18.32 -34.67 34.41
C LYS A 36 18.04 -33.71 33.27
N GLU A 37 17.72 -34.28 32.11
CA GLU A 37 17.20 -33.54 30.96
C GLU A 37 15.89 -32.84 31.35
N LYS A 38 15.96 -31.53 31.62
CA LYS A 38 14.75 -30.71 31.70
C LYS A 38 14.32 -30.36 30.29
N LYS A 39 13.32 -31.08 29.78
CA LYS A 39 12.58 -30.76 28.56
C LYS A 39 12.20 -29.27 28.53
N ARG A 40 12.20 -28.67 27.32
CA ARG A 40 11.64 -27.33 27.07
C ARG A 40 10.28 -27.20 27.77
N ALA A 41 10.14 -26.19 28.63
CA ALA A 41 8.88 -25.91 29.30
C ALA A 41 7.91 -25.23 28.33
N THR A 42 6.96 -25.98 27.78
CA THR A 42 5.81 -25.43 27.05
C THR A 42 4.90 -24.71 28.05
N PHE A 43 4.98 -23.38 28.12
CA PHE A 43 4.19 -22.58 29.05
C PHE A 43 2.83 -22.21 28.42
N ASN A 44 1.74 -22.70 29.01
CA ASN A 44 0.38 -22.33 28.62
C ASN A 44 0.01 -20.97 29.24
N GLY A 45 -0.13 -19.94 28.40
CA GLY A 45 -0.39 -18.57 28.86
C GLY A 45 -1.03 -17.62 27.83
N PHE A 46 -1.79 -18.14 26.86
CA PHE A 46 -2.37 -17.30 25.80
C PHE A 46 -3.55 -16.44 26.28
N SER A 47 -3.31 -15.12 26.37
CA SER A 47 -4.29 -14.14 25.88
C SER A 47 -4.20 -14.13 24.34
N LYS A 48 -5.33 -14.29 23.64
CA LYS A 48 -5.35 -14.68 22.21
C LYS A 48 -4.45 -13.84 21.29
N SER A 49 -3.43 -14.49 20.72
CA SER A 49 -2.72 -14.08 19.51
C SER A 49 -3.32 -14.81 18.30
N THR A 50 -3.35 -14.16 17.13
CA THR A 50 -3.89 -14.80 15.91
C THR A 50 -2.86 -15.72 15.27
N ILE A 51 -2.91 -17.00 15.61
CA ILE A 51 -2.12 -18.07 14.99
C ILE A 51 -2.91 -18.64 13.81
N PHE A 52 -2.36 -18.56 12.60
CA PHE A 52 -2.94 -19.18 11.40
C PHE A 52 -2.12 -20.41 10.99
N SER A 53 -2.63 -21.60 11.30
CA SER A 53 -2.11 -22.88 10.78
C SER A 53 -3.16 -23.52 9.87
N ILE A 54 -2.82 -23.63 8.58
CA ILE A 54 -3.66 -24.31 7.59
C ILE A 54 -3.65 -25.82 7.88
N TYR A 55 -4.81 -26.44 7.93
CA TYR A 55 -5.00 -27.89 8.02
C TYR A 55 -5.97 -28.34 6.92
N ASN A 56 -5.59 -29.39 6.19
CA ASN A 56 -6.51 -30.12 5.32
C ASN A 56 -7.03 -31.37 6.08
N GLN A 57 -8.33 -31.60 6.04
CA GLN A 57 -8.93 -32.88 6.42
C GLN A 57 -9.93 -33.33 5.35
N SER A 58 -9.70 -34.52 4.81
CA SER A 58 -10.67 -35.26 4.01
C SER A 58 -10.61 -36.74 4.39
N ALA A 59 -11.76 -37.32 4.73
CA ALA A 59 -11.87 -38.73 5.09
C ALA A 59 -13.27 -39.27 4.76
N ASN A 60 -13.34 -40.04 3.68
CA ASN A 60 -14.27 -41.14 3.39
C ASN A 60 -15.78 -40.99 3.68
N LEU A 61 -16.56 -41.08 2.61
CA LEU A 61 -17.75 -41.93 2.56
C LEU A 61 -17.75 -42.71 1.23
N THR A 62 -18.15 -43.97 1.25
CA THR A 62 -18.00 -44.94 0.14
C THR A 62 -19.31 -45.66 -0.16
N GLN A 63 -19.53 -46.01 -1.43
CA GLN A 63 -20.55 -46.95 -1.94
C GLN A 63 -22.02 -46.43 -1.78
N ILE A 64 -22.97 -46.67 -2.69
CA ILE A 64 -23.17 -47.79 -3.65
C ILE A 64 -23.89 -47.33 -4.95
N GLU A 65 -24.04 -48.27 -5.89
CA GLU A 65 -24.66 -48.31 -7.26
C GLU A 65 -25.75 -47.26 -7.67
N LYS A 66 -25.92 -46.86 -8.95
CA LYS A 66 -26.00 -47.51 -10.30
C LYS A 66 -27.37 -48.12 -10.68
N SER A 67 -27.61 -48.23 -12.00
CA SER A 67 -28.87 -48.58 -12.72
C SER A 67 -29.90 -47.42 -12.80
N THR A 68 -30.67 -47.20 -13.88
CA THR A 68 -30.81 -47.91 -15.18
C THR A 68 -31.07 -46.91 -16.35
N LEU A 69 -30.91 -47.34 -17.60
CA LEU A 69 -31.50 -46.70 -18.80
C LEU A 69 -33.04 -47.05 -18.87
N GLU A 70 -33.89 -46.69 -19.84
CA GLU A 70 -33.73 -46.25 -21.25
C GLU A 70 -35.07 -45.71 -21.84
N LEU A 71 -35.09 -45.39 -23.16
CA LEU A 71 -36.23 -45.28 -24.11
C LEU A 71 -36.88 -43.91 -24.46
N MET A 72 -37.14 -43.76 -25.78
CA MET A 72 -38.19 -42.98 -26.50
C MET A 72 -38.04 -41.44 -26.53
N ASN A 73 -37.95 -40.70 -27.67
CA ASN A 73 -38.47 -40.83 -29.08
C ASN A 73 -40.00 -40.93 -29.17
N GLU A 74 -40.74 -40.21 -30.03
CA GLU A 74 -40.47 -39.29 -31.15
C GLU A 74 -41.36 -37.98 -31.01
N ASP A 75 -41.28 -36.93 -31.85
CA ASP A 75 -41.99 -36.78 -33.16
C ASP A 75 -41.53 -35.53 -33.97
N ILE A 76 -41.88 -35.47 -35.27
CA ILE A 76 -41.40 -34.49 -36.29
C ILE A 76 -42.54 -34.02 -37.23
N ALA A 77 -42.63 -32.72 -37.58
CA ALA A 77 -43.29 -32.14 -38.80
C ALA A 77 -43.39 -30.58 -38.76
N ILE A 78 -43.40 -29.77 -39.85
CA ILE A 78 -42.97 -29.88 -41.28
C ILE A 78 -42.98 -28.46 -41.96
N SER A 79 -42.14 -28.22 -42.99
CA SER A 79 -42.12 -27.12 -44.03
C SER A 79 -42.01 -25.64 -43.58
N GLU A 80 -41.29 -24.69 -44.22
CA GLU A 80 -40.95 -24.39 -45.65
C GLU A 80 -42.13 -23.79 -46.45
N ASP A 81 -42.01 -22.83 -47.38
CA ASP A 81 -40.88 -22.09 -48.00
C ASP A 81 -41.29 -20.59 -48.14
N THR A 82 -40.70 -19.59 -48.83
CA THR A 82 -39.61 -19.38 -49.85
C THR A 82 -38.94 -18.00 -49.53
N ILE A 83 -37.87 -17.47 -50.15
CA ILE A 83 -37.64 -17.03 -51.54
C ILE A 83 -36.12 -16.95 -51.83
N ASN A 84 -35.71 -17.40 -53.03
CA ASN A 84 -34.38 -17.26 -53.66
C ASN A 84 -34.03 -15.80 -54.05
N SER A 85 -32.81 -15.38 -54.39
CA SER A 85 -31.41 -15.82 -54.19
C SER A 85 -30.53 -14.83 -54.98
N GLN A 86 -29.27 -14.56 -54.57
CA GLN A 86 -28.21 -14.13 -55.50
C GLN A 86 -26.82 -14.19 -54.85
N ASP A 87 -25.93 -15.00 -55.42
CA ASP A 87 -24.54 -15.16 -54.99
C ASP A 87 -23.64 -14.02 -55.45
N TYR A 88 -22.63 -13.71 -54.63
CA TYR A 88 -21.33 -13.23 -55.12
C TYR A 88 -20.17 -13.70 -54.21
N GLY A 89 -19.58 -14.84 -54.57
CA GLY A 89 -18.15 -15.12 -54.45
C GLY A 89 -17.57 -15.43 -53.06
N GLU A 90 -17.16 -16.68 -52.88
CA GLU A 90 -16.16 -17.04 -51.87
C GLU A 90 -14.81 -16.36 -52.16
N ALA A 91 -14.39 -15.43 -51.31
CA ALA A 91 -13.03 -14.89 -51.31
C ALA A 91 -12.17 -15.69 -50.30
N SER A 92 -11.60 -16.80 -50.76
CA SER A 92 -10.80 -17.69 -49.92
C SER A 92 -9.44 -17.10 -49.50
N ASN A 93 -9.08 -17.32 -48.24
CA ASN A 93 -7.71 -17.33 -47.70
C ASN A 93 -6.66 -16.39 -48.32
N ALA A 94 -6.68 -15.12 -47.93
CA ALA A 94 -5.54 -14.20 -48.08
C ALA A 94 -5.15 -13.59 -46.71
N VAL A 95 -4.68 -14.43 -45.78
CA VAL A 95 -4.13 -13.94 -44.49
C VAL A 95 -2.85 -13.14 -44.78
N GLY A 96 -2.90 -11.83 -44.56
CA GLY A 96 -1.73 -10.95 -44.72
C GLY A 96 -0.63 -11.30 -43.71
N ALA A 97 0.62 -11.11 -44.11
CA ALA A 97 1.83 -11.53 -43.36
C ALA A 97 2.05 -10.85 -41.99
N GLU A 98 1.15 -9.95 -41.58
CA GLU A 98 1.14 -9.32 -40.24
C GLU A 98 0.15 -10.01 -39.29
N LEU A 99 -0.85 -10.72 -39.83
CA LEU A 99 -1.78 -11.56 -39.08
C LEU A 99 -1.50 -13.06 -39.25
N SER A 100 -0.46 -13.46 -40.00
CA SER A 100 0.00 -14.86 -40.07
C SER A 100 0.37 -15.40 -38.69
N ASP A 101 0.89 -14.53 -37.83
CA ASP A 101 1.41 -14.84 -36.50
C ASP A 101 0.31 -14.85 -35.42
N TYR A 102 -0.95 -14.73 -35.83
CA TYR A 102 -2.12 -14.68 -34.95
C TYR A 102 -3.20 -15.69 -35.35
N ASP A 103 -3.69 -16.48 -34.40
CA ASP A 103 -4.86 -17.35 -34.57
C ASP A 103 -6.13 -16.65 -34.11
N LYS A 104 -7.13 -16.53 -35.00
CA LYS A 104 -8.42 -15.92 -34.71
C LYS A 104 -9.27 -16.85 -33.83
N ILE A 105 -9.66 -16.39 -32.63
CA ILE A 105 -10.49 -17.19 -31.72
C ILE A 105 -11.98 -16.87 -31.91
N LYS A 106 -12.40 -15.63 -31.65
CA LYS A 106 -13.83 -15.23 -31.68
C LYS A 106 -14.00 -13.72 -31.81
N VAL A 107 -15.17 -13.28 -32.27
CA VAL A 107 -15.63 -11.90 -32.05
C VAL A 107 -15.93 -11.73 -30.56
N VAL A 108 -15.50 -10.61 -29.96
CA VAL A 108 -15.76 -10.26 -28.56
C VAL A 108 -16.63 -9.01 -28.39
N GLY A 109 -16.76 -8.19 -29.43
CA GLY A 109 -17.68 -7.05 -29.46
C GLY A 109 -17.94 -6.56 -30.88
N GLN A 110 -19.09 -5.91 -31.08
CA GLN A 110 -19.45 -5.24 -32.32
C GLN A 110 -20.21 -3.96 -31.97
N GLY A 111 -19.80 -2.84 -32.55
CA GLY A 111 -20.39 -1.52 -32.30
C GLY A 111 -20.56 -0.74 -33.59
N SER A 112 -21.09 0.49 -33.47
CA SER A 112 -21.38 1.38 -34.62
C SER A 112 -20.16 1.77 -35.47
N PHE A 113 -18.95 1.54 -34.96
CA PHE A 113 -17.69 1.99 -35.58
C PHE A 113 -16.75 0.83 -35.94
N GLY A 114 -17.10 -0.42 -35.63
CA GLY A 114 -16.17 -1.54 -35.84
C GLY A 114 -16.49 -2.83 -35.10
N ILE A 115 -15.62 -3.82 -35.33
CA ILE A 115 -15.67 -5.16 -34.73
C ILE A 115 -14.41 -5.37 -33.87
N ALA A 116 -14.59 -5.82 -32.63
CA ALA A 116 -13.52 -6.25 -31.75
C ALA A 116 -13.39 -7.78 -31.78
N VAL A 117 -12.22 -8.28 -32.14
CA VAL A 117 -11.95 -9.71 -32.39
C VAL A 117 -10.79 -10.17 -31.52
N LEU A 118 -10.98 -11.27 -30.79
CA LEU A 118 -9.96 -11.92 -29.98
C LEU A 118 -9.09 -12.83 -30.85
N TYR A 119 -7.77 -12.64 -30.74
CA TYR A 119 -6.74 -13.46 -31.34
C TYR A 119 -5.79 -14.02 -30.28
N LYS A 120 -5.08 -15.09 -30.63
CA LYS A 120 -3.94 -15.62 -29.89
C LYS A 120 -2.67 -15.43 -30.71
N CYS A 121 -1.62 -14.85 -30.15
CA CYS A 121 -0.33 -14.77 -30.82
C CYS A 121 0.35 -16.15 -30.82
N LYS A 122 0.98 -16.54 -31.92
CA LYS A 122 1.60 -17.86 -32.09
C LYS A 122 2.94 -17.98 -31.38
N THR A 123 3.71 -16.90 -31.33
CA THR A 123 5.09 -16.88 -30.82
C THR A 123 5.15 -16.93 -29.28
N ASP A 124 4.30 -16.17 -28.60
CA ASP A 124 4.28 -16.03 -27.13
C ASP A 124 3.01 -16.60 -26.46
N GLN A 125 2.03 -17.07 -27.25
CA GLN A 125 0.75 -17.60 -26.81
C GLN A 125 -0.17 -16.60 -26.07
N ARG A 126 0.14 -15.28 -26.10
CA ARG A 126 -0.68 -14.23 -25.45
C ARG A 126 -1.99 -13.98 -26.20
N HIS A 127 -3.00 -13.53 -25.46
CA HIS A 127 -4.30 -13.14 -26.01
C HIS A 127 -4.35 -11.63 -26.25
N VAL A 128 -4.77 -11.22 -27.44
CA VAL A 128 -4.91 -9.81 -27.84
C VAL A 128 -6.27 -9.58 -28.48
N VAL A 129 -6.81 -8.37 -28.35
CA VAL A 129 -7.95 -7.92 -29.14
C VAL A 129 -7.45 -7.06 -30.29
N PHE A 130 -7.92 -7.35 -31.49
CA PHE A 130 -7.85 -6.42 -32.62
C PHE A 130 -9.20 -5.74 -32.80
N LYS A 131 -9.22 -4.40 -32.66
CA LYS A 131 -10.39 -3.57 -32.96
C LYS A 131 -10.25 -3.08 -34.41
N GLN A 132 -11.23 -3.41 -35.24
CA GLN A 132 -11.24 -3.16 -36.69
C GLN A 132 -12.23 -2.05 -37.02
N ILE A 133 -11.74 -0.91 -37.52
CA ILE A 133 -12.51 0.30 -37.84
C ILE A 133 -12.42 0.53 -39.36
N ASN A 134 -13.56 0.53 -40.06
CA ASN A 134 -13.60 0.67 -41.52
C ASN A 134 -13.53 2.16 -41.92
N LEU A 135 -12.45 2.56 -42.59
CA LEU A 135 -12.20 3.96 -42.97
C LEU A 135 -12.95 4.38 -44.24
N ASN A 136 -13.44 3.43 -45.06
CA ASN A 136 -14.22 3.74 -46.27
C ASN A 136 -15.52 4.53 -45.99
N ASN A 137 -16.01 4.47 -44.75
CA ASN A 137 -17.24 5.15 -44.31
C ASN A 137 -16.99 6.54 -43.71
N LEU A 138 -15.74 7.02 -43.71
CA LEU A 138 -15.30 8.27 -43.09
C LEU A 138 -14.73 9.23 -44.14
N SER A 139 -15.02 10.52 -44.04
CA SER A 139 -14.35 11.55 -44.84
C SER A 139 -12.88 11.74 -44.42
N GLU A 140 -12.06 12.36 -45.26
CA GLU A 140 -10.62 12.56 -45.00
C GLU A 140 -10.35 13.21 -43.63
N ALA A 141 -11.11 14.25 -43.27
CA ALA A 141 -11.01 14.92 -41.97
C ALA A 141 -11.43 14.04 -40.78
N GLU A 142 -12.30 13.04 -40.99
CA GLU A 142 -12.68 12.06 -39.97
C GLU A 142 -11.63 10.94 -39.85
N GLN A 143 -10.95 10.59 -40.95
CA GLN A 143 -9.81 9.67 -40.94
C GLN A 143 -8.60 10.30 -40.22
N ASP A 144 -8.30 11.57 -40.46
CA ASP A 144 -7.26 12.33 -39.73
C ASP A 144 -7.55 12.36 -38.21
N LEU A 145 -8.80 12.61 -37.82
CA LEU A 145 -9.23 12.56 -36.41
C LEU A 145 -9.06 11.16 -35.80
N ALA A 146 -9.36 10.10 -36.55
CA ALA A 146 -9.20 8.72 -36.10
C ALA A 146 -7.71 8.39 -35.84
N MET A 147 -6.83 8.79 -36.76
CA MET A 147 -5.38 8.57 -36.63
C MET A 147 -4.77 9.38 -35.48
N ASN A 148 -5.19 10.64 -35.29
CA ASN A 148 -4.78 11.44 -34.14
C ASN A 148 -5.25 10.82 -32.81
N GLU A 149 -6.47 10.27 -32.71
CA GLU A 149 -6.92 9.65 -31.46
C GLU A 149 -6.24 8.28 -31.21
N VAL A 150 -5.80 7.56 -32.24
CA VAL A 150 -4.85 6.43 -32.09
C VAL A 150 -3.50 6.91 -31.55
N GLU A 151 -2.95 8.03 -32.04
CA GLU A 151 -1.70 8.58 -31.52
C GLU A 151 -1.83 8.98 -30.04
N VAL A 152 -2.97 9.56 -29.64
CA VAL A 152 -3.28 9.85 -28.23
C VAL A 152 -3.40 8.56 -27.41
N PHE A 153 -4.13 7.56 -27.89
CA PHE A 153 -4.27 6.27 -27.19
C PHE A 153 -2.92 5.55 -27.03
N SER A 154 -2.01 5.66 -28.01
CA SER A 154 -0.66 5.08 -27.95
C SER A 154 0.22 5.65 -26.82
N LYS A 155 -0.15 6.80 -26.25
CA LYS A 155 0.58 7.49 -25.17
C LYS A 155 0.03 7.16 -23.78
N LEU A 156 -1.21 6.65 -23.67
CA LEU A 156 -1.88 6.37 -22.40
C LEU A 156 -1.35 5.08 -21.74
N HIS A 157 -0.66 5.21 -20.61
CA HIS A 157 -0.03 4.10 -19.88
C HIS A 157 -0.46 4.10 -18.40
N HIS A 158 -1.53 3.38 -18.07
CA HIS A 158 -2.05 3.25 -16.69
C HIS A 158 -2.53 1.83 -16.40
N PRO A 159 -2.29 1.26 -15.20
CA PRO A 159 -2.63 -0.14 -14.89
C PRO A 159 -4.12 -0.46 -15.05
N ASN A 160 -5.01 0.51 -14.80
CA ASN A 160 -6.46 0.37 -14.99
C ASN A 160 -6.98 0.87 -16.35
N ILE A 161 -6.11 1.05 -17.34
CA ILE A 161 -6.48 1.28 -18.75
C ILE A 161 -6.19 0.00 -19.55
N ILE A 162 -7.00 -0.29 -20.58
CA ILE A 162 -6.72 -1.31 -21.59
C ILE A 162 -5.45 -0.88 -22.35
N SER A 163 -4.38 -1.67 -22.24
CA SER A 163 -3.09 -1.33 -22.85
C SER A 163 -3.16 -1.37 -24.38
N TYR A 164 -2.65 -0.32 -25.04
CA TYR A 164 -2.35 -0.32 -26.47
C TYR A 164 -1.06 -1.11 -26.74
N PHE A 165 -1.04 -1.92 -27.80
CA PHE A 165 0.16 -2.66 -28.24
C PHE A 165 0.66 -2.23 -29.63
N GLY A 166 -0.23 -1.77 -30.51
CA GLY A 166 0.13 -1.32 -31.86
C GLY A 166 -1.09 -1.02 -32.72
N SER A 167 -0.87 -0.50 -33.92
CA SER A 167 -1.91 -0.32 -34.93
C SER A 167 -1.35 -0.30 -36.34
N PHE A 168 -2.16 -0.68 -37.33
CA PHE A 168 -1.83 -0.59 -38.74
C PHE A 168 -3.11 -0.42 -39.57
N VAL A 169 -2.98 0.12 -40.79
CA VAL A 169 -4.10 0.26 -41.74
C VAL A 169 -3.89 -0.74 -42.88
N LYS A 170 -4.89 -1.60 -43.10
CA LYS A 170 -4.90 -2.62 -44.17
C LYS A 170 -6.27 -2.65 -44.84
N ASP A 171 -6.31 -2.73 -46.17
CA ASP A 171 -7.54 -2.80 -46.98
C ASP A 171 -8.56 -1.69 -46.61
N ASN A 172 -8.05 -0.47 -46.38
CA ASN A 172 -8.77 0.71 -45.86
C ASN A 172 -9.57 0.45 -44.56
N THR A 173 -9.06 -0.45 -43.73
CA THR A 173 -9.50 -0.72 -42.36
C THR A 173 -8.35 -0.45 -41.40
N LEU A 174 -8.59 0.34 -40.36
CA LEU A 174 -7.68 0.56 -39.24
C LEU A 174 -7.82 -0.60 -38.24
N LEU A 175 -6.72 -1.29 -37.95
CA LEU A 175 -6.63 -2.33 -36.93
C LEU A 175 -5.81 -1.82 -35.75
N ILE A 176 -6.36 -1.92 -34.54
CA ILE A 176 -5.70 -1.54 -33.28
C ILE A 176 -5.53 -2.79 -32.42
N GLU A 177 -4.28 -3.14 -32.10
CA GLU A 177 -3.91 -4.22 -31.17
C GLU A 177 -3.97 -3.72 -29.73
N MET A 178 -4.69 -4.42 -28.86
CA MET A 178 -4.86 -4.04 -27.46
C MET A 178 -5.01 -5.24 -26.51
N GLU A 179 -4.82 -4.97 -25.22
CA GLU A 179 -4.94 -5.92 -24.11
C GLU A 179 -6.33 -6.60 -24.06
N TYR A 180 -6.35 -7.92 -23.90
CA TYR A 180 -7.60 -8.66 -23.66
C TYR A 180 -7.94 -8.74 -22.17
N ALA A 181 -9.06 -8.13 -21.78
CA ALA A 181 -9.68 -8.32 -20.47
C ALA A 181 -10.62 -9.53 -20.48
N ASP A 182 -10.22 -10.61 -19.82
CA ASP A 182 -10.84 -11.93 -19.85
C ASP A 182 -12.00 -12.16 -18.86
N GLY A 183 -12.24 -11.21 -17.94
CA GLY A 183 -13.33 -11.24 -16.95
C GLY A 183 -14.64 -10.60 -17.41
N GLY A 184 -14.72 -10.09 -18.65
CA GLY A 184 -15.92 -9.46 -19.22
C GLY A 184 -16.13 -8.01 -18.78
N THR A 185 -17.35 -7.49 -18.94
CA THR A 185 -17.70 -6.10 -18.61
C THR A 185 -18.41 -5.97 -17.26
N LEU A 186 -18.28 -4.82 -16.62
CA LEU A 186 -18.98 -4.50 -15.38
C LEU A 186 -20.51 -4.54 -15.57
N ALA A 187 -21.01 -4.18 -16.75
CA ALA A 187 -22.42 -4.33 -17.13
C ALA A 187 -22.89 -5.80 -17.09
N GLN A 188 -22.06 -6.75 -17.54
CA GLN A 188 -22.35 -8.18 -17.42
C GLN A 188 -22.34 -8.63 -15.95
N GLY A 189 -21.34 -8.19 -15.18
CA GLY A 189 -21.24 -8.49 -13.74
C GLY A 189 -22.41 -7.92 -12.90
N LEU A 190 -22.94 -6.76 -13.28
CA LEU A 190 -24.15 -6.16 -12.71
C LEU A 190 -25.39 -6.99 -13.06
N ALA A 191 -25.57 -7.35 -14.34
CA ALA A 191 -26.73 -8.10 -14.83
C ALA A 191 -26.80 -9.55 -14.35
N ALA A 192 -25.65 -10.15 -13.99
CA ALA A 192 -25.59 -11.51 -13.45
C ALA A 192 -26.12 -11.64 -12.01
N ARG A 193 -26.16 -10.54 -11.24
CA ARG A 193 -26.65 -10.53 -9.85
C ARG A 193 -28.17 -10.40 -9.77
N LYS A 194 -28.76 -11.11 -8.80
CA LYS A 194 -30.20 -11.05 -8.49
C LYS A 194 -30.42 -10.27 -7.20
N ILE A 195 -31.25 -9.24 -7.25
CA ILE A 195 -31.70 -8.50 -6.06
C ILE A 195 -32.37 -9.50 -5.09
N PRO A 196 -32.03 -9.50 -3.78
CA PRO A 196 -31.32 -8.47 -3.03
C PRO A 196 -29.81 -8.71 -2.77
N ASP A 197 -29.12 -9.54 -3.57
CA ASP A 197 -27.65 -9.72 -3.47
C ASP A 197 -26.90 -8.50 -4.05
N TYR A 198 -26.97 -7.38 -3.34
CA TYR A 198 -26.23 -6.15 -3.63
C TYR A 198 -24.72 -6.33 -3.35
N PHE A 199 -23.88 -5.62 -4.10
CA PHE A 199 -22.43 -5.68 -3.89
C PHE A 199 -22.03 -5.16 -2.50
N PRO A 200 -21.10 -5.83 -1.79
CA PRO A 200 -20.52 -5.29 -0.57
C PRO A 200 -19.86 -3.93 -0.82
N GLU A 201 -20.11 -2.94 0.04
CA GLU A 201 -19.60 -1.57 -0.16
C GLU A 201 -18.07 -1.51 -0.34
N ARG A 202 -17.31 -2.37 0.34
CA ARG A 202 -15.85 -2.47 0.16
C ARG A 202 -15.46 -2.88 -1.26
N TYR A 203 -16.25 -3.75 -1.93
CA TYR A 203 -16.04 -4.12 -3.32
C TYR A 203 -16.41 -2.96 -4.26
N ILE A 204 -17.54 -2.29 -4.00
CA ILE A 204 -17.97 -1.10 -4.76
C ILE A 204 -16.86 -0.05 -4.76
N VAL A 205 -16.33 0.28 -3.58
CA VAL A 205 -15.26 1.28 -3.43
C VAL A 205 -13.97 0.83 -4.10
N ALA A 206 -13.53 -0.43 -3.93
CA ALA A 206 -12.30 -0.93 -4.56
C ALA A 206 -12.38 -1.04 -6.10
N VAL A 207 -13.57 -1.25 -6.67
CA VAL A 207 -13.81 -1.14 -8.12
C VAL A 207 -13.81 0.33 -8.52
N PHE A 208 -14.56 1.18 -7.80
CA PHE A 208 -14.69 2.60 -8.13
C PHE A 208 -13.37 3.37 -8.03
N GLU A 209 -12.52 3.04 -7.06
CA GLU A 209 -11.16 3.56 -6.88
C GLU A 209 -10.28 3.35 -8.10
N GLN A 210 -10.31 2.15 -8.69
CA GLN A 210 -9.56 1.84 -9.92
C GLN A 210 -10.12 2.59 -11.14
N ILE A 211 -11.45 2.76 -11.23
CA ILE A 211 -12.09 3.58 -12.28
C ILE A 211 -11.66 5.05 -12.12
N SER A 212 -11.76 5.61 -10.90
CA SER A 212 -11.35 6.99 -10.61
C SER A 212 -9.85 7.22 -10.83
N SER A 213 -8.98 6.24 -10.56
CA SER A 213 -7.54 6.33 -10.85
C SER A 213 -7.26 6.48 -12.35
N ALA A 214 -7.93 5.67 -13.18
CA ALA A 214 -7.81 5.79 -14.64
C ALA A 214 -8.34 7.13 -15.17
N ILE A 215 -9.51 7.57 -14.69
CA ILE A 215 -10.09 8.87 -15.11
C ILE A 215 -9.25 10.05 -14.62
N ASN A 216 -8.66 9.99 -13.42
CA ASN A 216 -7.75 11.03 -12.95
C ASN A 216 -6.52 11.16 -13.85
N TYR A 217 -5.87 10.02 -14.17
CA TYR A 217 -4.72 10.02 -15.09
C TYR A 217 -5.08 10.60 -16.46
N MET A 218 -6.24 10.25 -17.03
CA MET A 218 -6.71 10.86 -18.28
C MET A 218 -6.92 12.37 -18.14
N HIS A 219 -7.53 12.84 -17.06
CA HIS A 219 -7.79 14.27 -16.83
C HIS A 219 -6.52 15.08 -16.60
N ASP A 220 -5.50 14.52 -15.93
CA ASP A 220 -4.18 15.15 -15.76
C ASP A 220 -3.44 15.28 -17.11
N GLU A 221 -3.56 14.29 -18.00
CA GLU A 221 -3.09 14.35 -19.39
C GLU A 221 -4.01 15.17 -20.33
N ASN A 222 -5.03 15.86 -19.78
CA ASN A 222 -6.01 16.70 -20.49
C ASN A 222 -6.91 15.94 -21.50
N ILE A 223 -7.10 14.64 -21.29
CA ILE A 223 -7.90 13.73 -22.15
C ILE A 223 -9.24 13.43 -21.49
N LEU A 224 -10.34 13.49 -22.26
CA LEU A 224 -11.71 13.21 -21.79
C LEU A 224 -12.18 11.85 -22.29
N HIS A 225 -12.89 11.06 -21.47
CA HIS A 225 -13.33 9.72 -21.86
C HIS A 225 -14.56 9.74 -22.77
N ARG A 226 -15.55 10.63 -22.53
CA ARG A 226 -16.73 10.92 -23.40
C ARG A 226 -17.75 9.79 -23.59
N ASP A 227 -17.38 8.52 -23.41
CA ASP A 227 -18.26 7.34 -23.51
C ASP A 227 -18.28 6.47 -22.24
N LEU A 228 -17.98 7.07 -21.07
CA LEU A 228 -17.80 6.36 -19.81
C LEU A 228 -19.12 5.71 -19.33
N LYS A 229 -19.15 4.37 -19.29
CA LYS A 229 -20.34 3.56 -18.95
C LYS A 229 -19.95 2.16 -18.48
N THR A 230 -20.85 1.45 -17.79
CA THR A 230 -20.55 0.11 -17.24
C THR A 230 -20.25 -0.96 -18.30
N ALA A 231 -20.57 -0.72 -19.57
CA ALA A 231 -20.18 -1.59 -20.69
C ALA A 231 -18.72 -1.40 -21.17
N ASN A 232 -18.12 -0.23 -20.94
CA ASN A 232 -16.73 0.09 -21.32
C ASN A 232 -15.74 -0.09 -20.15
N VAL A 233 -16.26 -0.39 -18.96
CA VAL A 233 -15.48 -0.82 -17.80
C VAL A 233 -15.37 -2.34 -17.87
N PHE A 234 -14.17 -2.84 -18.15
CA PHE A 234 -13.85 -4.27 -18.20
C PHE A 234 -13.23 -4.74 -16.88
N LEU A 235 -13.26 -6.06 -16.66
CA LEU A 235 -12.55 -6.76 -15.60
C LEU A 235 -11.67 -7.83 -16.23
N ASN A 236 -10.50 -8.13 -15.64
CA ASN A 236 -9.78 -9.37 -15.92
C ASN A 236 -10.12 -10.46 -14.89
N SER A 237 -9.68 -11.69 -15.14
CA SER A 237 -9.89 -12.86 -14.26
C SER A 237 -9.30 -12.72 -12.85
N ARG A 238 -8.49 -11.67 -12.60
CA ARG A 238 -7.92 -11.32 -11.29
C ARG A 238 -8.68 -10.19 -10.59
N GLY A 239 -9.81 -9.73 -11.14
CA GLY A 239 -10.63 -8.65 -10.59
C GLY A 239 -10.04 -7.24 -10.76
N ILE A 240 -9.00 -7.08 -11.58
CA ILE A 240 -8.44 -5.75 -11.90
C ILE A 240 -9.35 -5.07 -12.91
N VAL A 241 -9.72 -3.83 -12.63
CA VAL A 241 -10.53 -2.99 -13.53
C VAL A 241 -9.69 -2.50 -14.69
N LYS A 242 -10.27 -2.50 -15.89
CA LYS A 242 -9.68 -2.00 -17.13
C LYS A 242 -10.67 -1.10 -17.86
N ILE A 243 -10.38 0.18 -17.96
CA ILE A 243 -11.12 1.14 -18.77
C ILE A 243 -10.70 0.95 -20.23
N GLY A 244 -11.67 0.64 -21.09
CA GLY A 244 -11.48 0.48 -22.53
C GLY A 244 -12.54 1.27 -23.31
N ASP A 245 -12.52 1.14 -24.63
CA ASP A 245 -13.42 1.89 -25.53
C ASP A 245 -13.46 3.40 -25.21
N PHE A 246 -12.27 3.99 -25.26
CA PHE A 246 -12.04 5.43 -25.43
C PHE A 246 -12.82 5.99 -26.62
N GLY A 247 -13.00 7.31 -26.63
CA GLY A 247 -13.86 8.07 -27.54
C GLY A 247 -13.50 8.10 -29.04
N ILE A 248 -12.69 7.16 -29.54
CA ILE A 248 -11.93 7.03 -30.82
C ILE A 248 -12.70 7.37 -32.12
N SER A 249 -13.99 7.64 -32.03
CA SER A 249 -14.90 7.91 -33.16
C SER A 249 -16.08 8.84 -32.79
N LYS A 250 -16.04 9.53 -31.64
CA LYS A 250 -17.11 10.43 -31.16
C LYS A 250 -16.79 11.92 -31.29
N ILE A 251 -15.55 12.30 -31.56
CA ILE A 251 -15.18 13.70 -31.86
C ILE A 251 -15.64 14.10 -33.28
N MET A 252 -15.84 13.12 -34.17
CA MET A 252 -16.24 13.33 -35.57
C MET A 252 -17.67 13.89 -35.70
N THR A 253 -18.60 13.47 -34.84
CA THR A 253 -20.01 13.94 -34.84
C THR A 253 -20.25 15.11 -33.89
N THR A 254 -19.57 16.24 -34.13
CA THR A 254 -19.94 17.56 -33.56
C THR A 254 -21.17 18.19 -34.22
N LYS A 255 -21.81 17.47 -35.15
CA LYS A 255 -23.12 17.74 -35.77
C LYS A 255 -23.92 16.43 -35.78
N ILE A 256 -25.27 16.52 -35.89
CA ILE A 256 -26.25 15.45 -35.59
C ILE A 256 -26.32 15.24 -34.06
N HIS A 257 -27.19 15.91 -33.30
CA HIS A 257 -28.61 16.17 -33.57
C HIS A 257 -29.43 14.87 -33.76
N ALA A 258 -29.46 14.05 -32.71
CA ALA A 258 -30.48 13.04 -32.39
C ALA A 258 -31.02 12.16 -33.54
N GLN A 259 -30.23 11.19 -34.03
CA GLN A 259 -30.78 10.01 -34.71
C GLN A 259 -29.85 8.78 -34.75
N THR A 260 -29.95 7.90 -33.75
CA THR A 260 -29.77 6.44 -33.89
C THR A 260 -30.59 5.76 -32.79
N VAL A 261 -31.48 4.82 -33.16
CA VAL A 261 -32.50 4.27 -32.24
C VAL A 261 -31.97 3.04 -31.51
N LEU A 262 -31.00 3.24 -30.60
CA LEU A 262 -30.43 2.17 -29.75
C LEU A 262 -30.29 2.61 -28.28
N GLY A 263 -31.44 2.70 -27.61
CA GLY A 263 -31.53 2.78 -26.15
C GLY A 263 -31.61 4.20 -25.54
N THR A 264 -32.00 4.23 -24.27
CA THR A 264 -32.13 5.46 -23.46
C THR A 264 -30.75 5.83 -22.87
N PRO A 265 -30.23 7.05 -23.04
CA PRO A 265 -28.82 7.38 -22.76
C PRO A 265 -28.55 7.68 -21.27
N TYR A 266 -28.60 6.64 -20.44
CA TYR A 266 -28.54 6.70 -18.96
C TYR A 266 -27.31 7.37 -18.30
N TYR A 267 -26.33 7.84 -19.08
CA TYR A 267 -25.10 8.48 -18.59
C TYR A 267 -24.98 9.96 -18.98
N PHE A 268 -25.94 10.52 -19.74
CA PHE A 268 -25.94 11.94 -20.09
C PHE A 268 -25.98 12.80 -18.83
N SER A 269 -25.15 13.85 -18.83
CA SER A 269 -25.13 14.88 -17.80
C SER A 269 -26.10 16.04 -18.14
N PRO A 270 -26.50 16.86 -17.15
CA PRO A 270 -27.37 18.02 -17.36
C PRO A 270 -26.89 18.93 -18.49
N GLU A 271 -25.61 19.25 -18.54
CA GLU A 271 -25.02 20.11 -19.56
C GLU A 271 -25.11 19.50 -20.97
N MET A 272 -25.01 18.17 -21.11
CA MET A 272 -25.28 17.48 -22.38
C MET A 272 -26.76 17.56 -22.77
N CYS A 273 -27.67 17.48 -21.80
CA CYS A 273 -29.11 17.61 -22.04
C CYS A 273 -29.52 19.05 -22.44
N GLU A 274 -28.76 20.05 -21.98
CA GLU A 274 -28.90 21.47 -22.35
C GLU A 274 -28.16 21.83 -23.66
N GLY A 275 -27.38 20.91 -24.24
CA GLY A 275 -26.60 21.16 -25.46
C GLY A 275 -25.35 22.02 -25.28
N LYS A 276 -24.82 22.09 -24.06
CA LYS A 276 -23.54 22.73 -23.74
C LYS A 276 -22.36 21.82 -24.08
N GLU A 277 -21.15 22.37 -24.03
CA GLU A 277 -19.91 21.62 -24.29
C GLU A 277 -19.64 20.55 -23.22
N TYR A 278 -19.04 19.44 -23.65
CA TYR A 278 -18.68 18.30 -22.79
C TYR A 278 -17.29 18.51 -22.18
N ASP A 279 -17.15 18.37 -20.87
CA ASP A 279 -15.90 18.65 -20.16
C ASP A 279 -15.50 17.54 -19.17
N HIS A 280 -14.42 17.77 -18.40
CA HIS A 280 -13.98 16.85 -17.36
C HIS A 280 -15.05 16.55 -16.30
N LYS A 281 -15.94 17.50 -15.96
CA LYS A 281 -17.04 17.28 -15.01
C LYS A 281 -18.19 16.48 -15.62
N SER A 282 -18.31 16.40 -16.94
CA SER A 282 -19.22 15.48 -17.62
C SER A 282 -18.78 14.01 -17.44
N ASP A 283 -17.47 13.71 -17.48
CA ASP A 283 -16.94 12.38 -17.09
C ASP A 283 -17.22 12.07 -15.60
N ILE A 284 -17.12 13.07 -14.70
CA ILE A 284 -17.46 12.90 -13.26
C ILE A 284 -18.93 12.55 -13.05
N TRP A 285 -19.85 13.12 -13.82
CA TRP A 285 -21.27 12.73 -13.76
C TRP A 285 -21.46 11.28 -14.19
N ALA A 286 -20.76 10.84 -15.25
CA ALA A 286 -20.78 9.45 -15.70
C ALA A 286 -20.20 8.47 -14.64
N LEU A 287 -19.14 8.87 -13.90
CA LEU A 287 -18.68 8.16 -12.70
C LEU A 287 -19.79 8.03 -11.65
N GLY A 288 -20.54 9.11 -11.39
CA GLY A 288 -21.73 9.08 -10.53
C GLY A 288 -22.76 8.05 -10.98
N CYS A 289 -23.09 8.03 -12.27
CA CYS A 289 -23.99 7.03 -12.84
C CYS A 289 -23.50 5.58 -12.65
N ILE A 290 -22.20 5.33 -12.81
CA ILE A 290 -21.57 4.01 -12.55
C ILE A 290 -21.64 3.64 -11.06
N LEU A 291 -21.34 4.58 -10.15
CA LEU A 291 -21.40 4.33 -8.70
C LEU A 291 -22.83 3.99 -8.24
N GLY A 292 -23.84 4.69 -8.79
CA GLY A 292 -25.24 4.38 -8.53
C GLY A 292 -25.66 2.98 -9.03
N GLU A 293 -25.18 2.56 -10.21
CA GLU A 293 -25.39 1.20 -10.72
C GLU A 293 -24.76 0.13 -9.82
N LEU A 294 -23.52 0.33 -9.38
CA LEU A 294 -22.83 -0.54 -8.42
C LEU A 294 -23.62 -0.70 -7.11
N CYS A 295 -24.18 0.40 -6.59
CA CYS A 295 -24.97 0.39 -5.36
C CYS A 295 -26.34 -0.30 -5.50
N CYS A 296 -27.01 -0.09 -6.64
CA CYS A 296 -28.44 -0.38 -6.80
C CYS A 296 -28.76 -1.57 -7.71
N LEU A 297 -27.79 -2.12 -8.44
CA LEU A 297 -27.98 -3.14 -9.50
C LEU A 297 -29.02 -2.73 -10.57
N ARG A 298 -29.20 -1.41 -10.75
CA ARG A 298 -30.20 -0.78 -11.62
C ARG A 298 -29.65 0.55 -12.13
N LYS A 299 -30.12 1.01 -13.30
CA LYS A 299 -29.75 2.32 -13.83
C LYS A 299 -30.10 3.44 -12.84
N THR A 300 -29.13 4.32 -12.62
CA THR A 300 -29.21 5.44 -11.67
C THR A 300 -30.38 6.37 -11.98
N PHE A 301 -30.59 6.69 -13.27
CA PHE A 301 -31.77 7.37 -13.77
C PHE A 301 -32.63 6.42 -14.62
N ALA A 302 -33.52 5.64 -13.99
CA ALA A 302 -34.45 4.79 -14.72
C ALA A 302 -35.63 5.61 -15.29
N ALA A 303 -35.90 5.47 -16.59
CA ALA A 303 -36.96 6.16 -17.32
C ALA A 303 -37.47 5.32 -18.51
N SER A 304 -38.73 5.51 -18.91
CA SER A 304 -39.35 4.80 -20.05
C SER A 304 -38.97 5.40 -21.41
N ASN A 305 -38.59 6.67 -21.45
CA ASN A 305 -38.30 7.42 -22.67
C ASN A 305 -37.29 8.56 -22.41
N LEU A 306 -36.76 9.15 -23.48
CA LEU A 306 -35.75 10.22 -23.39
C LEU A 306 -36.25 11.49 -22.69
N SER A 307 -37.51 11.89 -22.91
CA SER A 307 -38.07 13.11 -22.28
C SER A 307 -38.22 12.94 -20.76
N GLU A 308 -38.67 11.76 -20.32
CA GLU A 308 -38.70 11.39 -18.90
C GLU A 308 -37.29 11.28 -18.28
N LEU A 309 -36.30 10.76 -19.03
CA LEU A 309 -34.90 10.73 -18.58
C LEU A 309 -34.37 12.15 -18.36
N VAL A 310 -34.48 13.03 -19.35
CA VAL A 310 -34.03 14.43 -19.27
C VAL A 310 -34.75 15.15 -18.12
N SER A 311 -36.06 14.95 -17.98
CA SER A 311 -36.82 15.52 -16.86
C SER A 311 -36.28 15.08 -15.50
N LYS A 312 -35.89 13.80 -15.33
CA LYS A 312 -35.32 13.27 -14.09
C LYS A 312 -33.89 13.76 -13.81
N ILE A 313 -33.07 13.91 -14.84
CA ILE A 313 -31.72 14.50 -14.76
C ILE A 313 -31.81 15.96 -14.30
N MET A 314 -32.69 16.75 -14.92
CA MET A 314 -32.86 18.18 -14.60
C MET A 314 -33.64 18.43 -13.29
N ALA A 315 -34.46 17.50 -12.82
CA ALA A 315 -35.26 17.66 -11.59
C ALA A 315 -34.42 17.71 -10.29
N VAL A 316 -33.13 17.38 -10.33
CA VAL A 316 -32.23 17.40 -9.17
C VAL A 316 -32.06 18.83 -8.58
N ILE A 317 -32.38 19.88 -9.35
CA ILE A 317 -32.20 21.31 -9.04
C ILE A 317 -32.79 21.76 -7.67
N ILE A 318 -33.86 21.14 -7.16
CA ILE A 318 -34.71 21.76 -6.12
C ILE A 318 -34.37 21.36 -4.67
N ASN A 319 -33.69 20.23 -4.43
CA ASN A 319 -33.67 19.60 -3.08
C ASN A 319 -32.44 19.90 -2.20
N CYS A 320 -31.54 20.81 -2.60
CA CYS A 320 -30.32 21.12 -1.82
C CYS A 320 -30.50 22.29 -0.80
N GLY A 321 -31.73 22.69 -0.49
CA GLY A 321 -32.08 23.76 0.46
C GLY A 321 -32.54 23.25 1.84
N TYR A 322 -32.25 24.02 2.89
CA TYR A 322 -32.35 23.61 4.30
C TYR A 322 -33.78 23.60 4.87
N TRP A 323 -34.67 22.68 4.46
CA TRP A 323 -35.92 22.37 5.19
C TRP A 323 -36.50 20.97 4.87
N ILE A 324 -37.63 20.64 5.51
CA ILE A 324 -38.52 19.48 5.31
C ILE A 324 -38.02 18.16 5.93
N MET A 325 -38.14 18.08 7.26
CA MET A 325 -38.38 16.81 7.97
C MET A 325 -39.83 16.71 8.52
N PHE A 326 -40.77 17.50 7.97
CA PHE A 326 -42.09 17.73 8.60
C PHE A 326 -43.31 17.82 7.67
N VAL A 327 -43.16 17.75 6.34
CA VAL A 327 -44.30 17.87 5.39
C VAL A 327 -44.20 16.87 4.24
N CYS A 328 -44.46 15.58 4.54
CA CYS A 328 -44.84 14.57 3.54
C CYS A 328 -45.49 13.35 4.22
N SER A 329 -46.72 13.52 4.73
CA SER A 329 -47.51 12.43 5.33
C SER A 329 -48.78 12.07 4.52
N LYS A 330 -49.09 12.83 3.45
CA LYS A 330 -50.30 12.66 2.62
C LYS A 330 -50.10 13.01 1.12
N SER A 331 -49.25 12.26 0.42
CA SER A 331 -49.38 12.01 -1.03
C SER A 331 -48.47 10.85 -1.45
N ASN A 332 -48.97 9.90 -2.23
CA ASN A 332 -48.26 8.63 -2.53
C ASN A 332 -47.33 8.67 -3.76
N ASN A 333 -47.20 9.82 -4.45
CA ASN A 333 -46.60 9.91 -5.79
C ASN A 333 -45.43 10.92 -5.91
N PHE A 334 -44.52 10.98 -4.94
CA PHE A 334 -43.23 11.66 -5.12
C PHE A 334 -42.07 10.75 -4.73
N GLN A 335 -41.38 10.22 -5.75
CA GLN A 335 -40.23 9.34 -5.64
C GLN A 335 -38.95 10.13 -5.95
N GLY A 336 -37.82 9.80 -5.30
CA GLY A 336 -36.59 10.58 -5.38
C GLY A 336 -36.01 10.72 -6.80
N SER A 337 -35.23 11.79 -7.02
CA SER A 337 -34.76 12.20 -8.37
C SER A 337 -33.83 11.20 -9.08
N TYR A 338 -33.32 10.20 -8.36
CA TYR A 338 -32.58 9.05 -8.89
C TYR A 338 -32.90 7.80 -8.07
N THR A 339 -32.56 6.62 -8.59
CA THR A 339 -32.83 5.31 -7.96
C THR A 339 -32.28 5.27 -6.52
N PRO A 340 -33.13 5.12 -5.48
CA PRO A 340 -32.70 5.27 -4.09
C PRO A 340 -31.76 4.16 -3.65
N ILE A 341 -30.62 4.56 -3.07
CA ILE A 341 -29.58 3.66 -2.55
C ILE A 341 -30.14 2.77 -1.42
N PRO A 342 -29.98 1.44 -1.47
CA PRO A 342 -30.42 0.52 -0.41
C PRO A 342 -30.01 0.92 1.02
N MET A 343 -30.87 0.59 1.99
CA MET A 343 -30.60 0.80 3.41
C MET A 343 -29.63 -0.27 3.95
N GLY A 344 -28.34 0.01 3.81
CA GLY A 344 -27.22 -0.78 4.33
C GLY A 344 -25.88 -0.07 4.15
N TYR A 345 -25.72 0.66 3.03
CA TYR A 345 -24.51 1.43 2.74
C TYR A 345 -24.24 2.57 3.74
N THR A 346 -23.00 3.05 3.85
CA THR A 346 -22.61 4.16 4.73
C THR A 346 -23.11 5.52 4.22
N SER A 347 -23.21 6.51 5.10
CA SER A 347 -23.57 7.89 4.73
C SER A 347 -22.55 8.53 3.80
N ALA A 348 -21.25 8.25 3.98
CA ALA A 348 -20.18 8.77 3.13
C ALA A 348 -20.33 8.36 1.66
N LEU A 349 -20.71 7.09 1.39
CA LEU A 349 -20.98 6.62 0.02
C LEU A 349 -22.18 7.35 -0.60
N ARG A 350 -23.26 7.57 0.16
CA ARG A 350 -24.43 8.34 -0.30
C ARG A 350 -24.07 9.80 -0.57
N SER A 351 -23.26 10.42 0.27
CA SER A 351 -22.76 11.78 0.08
C SER A 351 -21.84 11.90 -1.14
N LEU A 352 -20.96 10.93 -1.39
CA LEU A 352 -20.17 10.88 -2.63
C LEU A 352 -21.09 10.83 -3.85
N LEU A 353 -22.03 9.86 -3.92
CA LEU A 353 -22.95 9.78 -5.06
C LEU A 353 -23.73 11.08 -5.27
N SER A 354 -24.22 11.68 -4.18
CA SER A 354 -24.95 12.95 -4.22
C SER A 354 -24.09 14.14 -4.67
N ASN A 355 -22.77 14.07 -4.56
CA ASN A 355 -21.84 15.12 -5.01
C ASN A 355 -21.35 14.90 -6.44
N LEU A 356 -21.24 13.64 -6.90
CA LEU A 356 -21.00 13.31 -8.30
C LEU A 356 -22.19 13.70 -9.19
N LEU A 357 -23.42 13.56 -8.66
CA LEU A 357 -24.67 13.86 -9.35
C LEU A 357 -25.20 15.29 -9.06
N GLN A 358 -24.31 16.26 -8.81
CA GLN A 358 -24.71 17.67 -8.76
C GLN A 358 -25.05 18.21 -10.15
N VAL A 359 -26.11 19.02 -10.24
CA VAL A 359 -26.56 19.57 -11.53
C VAL A 359 -25.51 20.49 -12.13
N ASP A 360 -25.05 21.45 -11.34
CA ASP A 360 -23.98 22.37 -11.72
C ASP A 360 -22.63 21.61 -11.78
N PRO A 361 -21.95 21.58 -12.95
CA PRO A 361 -20.62 20.98 -13.09
C PRO A 361 -19.59 21.54 -12.11
N ALA A 362 -19.68 22.81 -11.70
CA ALA A 362 -18.73 23.42 -10.78
C ALA A 362 -18.72 22.71 -9.42
N HIS A 363 -19.89 22.28 -8.93
CA HIS A 363 -20.09 21.66 -7.62
C HIS A 363 -19.73 20.17 -7.56
N ARG A 364 -19.48 19.50 -8.70
CA ARG A 364 -18.98 18.12 -8.75
C ARG A 364 -17.50 18.06 -8.35
N PRO A 365 -17.04 17.07 -7.55
CA PRO A 365 -15.62 16.95 -7.21
C PRO A 365 -14.76 16.57 -8.43
N LYS A 366 -13.46 16.82 -8.37
CA LYS A 366 -12.48 16.29 -9.34
C LYS A 366 -12.18 14.81 -9.08
N ALA A 367 -11.61 14.11 -10.07
CA ALA A 367 -11.17 12.73 -9.91
C ALA A 367 -10.11 12.58 -8.80
N SER A 368 -9.19 13.55 -8.65
CA SER A 368 -8.22 13.62 -7.56
C SER A 368 -8.89 13.76 -6.20
N GLU A 369 -9.86 14.68 -6.06
CA GLU A 369 -10.64 14.86 -4.83
C GLU A 369 -11.44 13.60 -4.44
N ILE A 370 -11.89 12.79 -5.42
CA ILE A 370 -12.51 11.50 -5.16
C ILE A 370 -11.50 10.52 -4.53
N LEU A 371 -10.28 10.45 -5.06
CA LEU A 371 -9.20 9.56 -4.62
C LEU A 371 -8.58 10.01 -3.28
N GLU A 372 -8.34 11.31 -3.10
CA GLU A 372 -7.65 11.88 -1.94
C GLU A 372 -8.56 12.05 -0.72
N TYR A 373 -9.83 12.41 -0.94
CA TYR A 373 -10.78 12.72 0.14
C TYR A 373 -11.89 11.69 0.27
N TRP A 374 -12.66 11.43 -0.79
CA TRP A 374 -13.90 10.66 -0.67
C TRP A 374 -13.69 9.17 -0.44
N ILE A 375 -12.79 8.52 -1.19
CA ILE A 375 -12.51 7.09 -1.03
C ILE A 375 -11.91 6.79 0.36
N PRO A 376 -10.90 7.54 0.86
CA PRO A 376 -10.44 7.43 2.25
C PRO A 376 -11.53 7.71 3.29
N LEU A 377 -12.42 8.68 3.05
CA LEU A 377 -13.57 8.95 3.93
C LEU A 377 -14.53 7.75 4.00
N ILE A 378 -14.77 7.06 2.88
CA ILE A 378 -15.66 5.90 2.81
C ILE A 378 -15.00 4.64 3.39
N PHE A 379 -13.70 4.39 3.14
CA PHE A 379 -13.00 3.32 3.87
C PHE A 379 -13.00 3.58 5.39
N ARG A 380 -12.93 4.85 5.81
CA ARG A 380 -13.05 5.26 7.23
C ARG A 380 -14.48 5.17 7.80
N SER A 381 -15.54 5.19 6.98
CA SER A 381 -16.90 4.85 7.44
C SER A 381 -17.14 3.34 7.45
N LEU A 382 -16.64 2.60 6.46
CA LEU A 382 -16.73 1.15 6.38
C LEU A 382 -16.15 0.44 7.60
N GLY A 383 -15.02 0.93 8.12
CA GLY A 383 -14.39 0.40 9.33
C GLY A 383 -15.25 0.51 10.60
N LYS A 384 -16.35 1.26 10.59
CA LYS A 384 -17.25 1.44 11.75
C LYS A 384 -18.41 0.44 11.79
N ASN A 385 -18.74 -0.21 10.68
CA ASN A 385 -19.99 -0.98 10.53
C ASN A 385 -19.83 -2.50 10.77
N LYS A 386 -18.86 -2.94 11.57
CA LYS A 386 -18.78 -4.36 12.03
C LYS A 386 -19.56 -4.57 13.33
N GLY A 387 -20.86 -4.34 13.26
CA GLY A 387 -21.78 -4.33 14.42
C GLY A 387 -23.22 -4.77 14.11
N SER A 388 -23.47 -5.44 12.98
CA SER A 388 -24.73 -6.15 12.74
C SER A 388 -24.47 -7.41 11.91
N GLY A 389 -25.28 -8.45 12.15
CA GLY A 389 -25.05 -9.79 11.61
C GLY A 389 -25.64 -10.04 10.23
N THR A 390 -25.64 -11.32 9.87
CA THR A 390 -26.40 -11.90 8.76
C THR A 390 -27.84 -11.36 8.73
N LEU A 391 -28.36 -11.06 7.54
CA LEU A 391 -29.72 -10.53 7.34
C LEU A 391 -30.80 -11.57 7.69
N SER A 392 -31.11 -11.71 8.98
CA SER A 392 -32.20 -12.53 9.51
C SER A 392 -33.13 -11.68 10.38
N LEU A 393 -34.05 -10.98 9.72
CA LEU A 393 -35.12 -10.21 10.38
C LEU A 393 -36.18 -11.16 10.95
N HIS A 394 -36.16 -11.38 12.27
CA HIS A 394 -37.29 -11.92 13.03
C HIS A 394 -37.30 -11.35 14.45
N ASN A 395 -38.41 -10.74 14.86
CA ASN A 395 -38.85 -10.79 16.26
C ASN A 395 -40.37 -10.59 16.37
N ASN A 396 -41.02 -11.72 16.54
CA ASN A 396 -42.43 -12.03 16.78
C ASN A 396 -43.33 -10.96 17.44
N THR A 397 -44.56 -10.88 16.93
CA THR A 397 -45.77 -10.90 17.79
C THR A 397 -46.74 -12.00 17.31
N SER A 398 -47.15 -12.86 18.24
CA SER A 398 -48.20 -13.89 18.08
C SER A 398 -49.58 -13.30 18.49
N PRO A 399 -50.76 -13.94 18.30
CA PRO A 399 -51.07 -15.34 17.91
C PRO A 399 -51.97 -15.44 16.63
N ASP A 400 -52.29 -16.59 16.02
CA ASP A 400 -53.08 -17.72 16.55
C ASP A 400 -52.91 -19.03 15.73
N ARG A 401 -53.76 -20.04 15.98
CA ARG A 401 -53.64 -21.47 15.59
C ARG A 401 -54.17 -21.81 14.19
N SER A 402 -53.53 -22.76 13.49
CA SER A 402 -54.15 -24.06 13.08
C SER A 402 -53.27 -24.98 12.21
N SER A 403 -53.55 -26.30 12.31
CA SER A 403 -53.34 -27.42 11.34
C SER A 403 -52.11 -27.50 10.38
N ARG A 404 -51.19 -28.41 10.73
CA ARG A 404 -50.73 -29.60 9.98
C ARG A 404 -50.27 -29.56 8.49
N GLN A 405 -49.09 -30.19 8.31
CA GLN A 405 -48.63 -31.09 7.23
C GLN A 405 -48.11 -30.53 5.87
N SER A 406 -46.88 -31.00 5.51
CA SER A 406 -46.33 -31.34 4.16
C SER A 406 -46.52 -30.35 2.98
N THR A 407 -45.52 -30.05 2.15
CA THR A 407 -44.54 -30.97 1.51
C THR A 407 -43.18 -30.30 1.20
N THR A 408 -42.13 -31.10 0.98
CA THR A 408 -40.85 -30.65 0.41
C THR A 408 -40.81 -30.85 -1.11
N ALA A 409 -40.31 -29.87 -1.86
CA ALA A 409 -39.98 -30.00 -3.28
C ALA A 409 -38.69 -29.21 -3.59
N ASN A 410 -37.63 -29.92 -3.94
CA ASN A 410 -36.42 -29.34 -4.54
C ASN A 410 -36.53 -29.42 -6.06
N LEU A 411 -35.98 -28.44 -6.79
CA LEU A 411 -35.74 -28.57 -8.22
C LEU A 411 -34.38 -27.99 -8.61
N ALA A 412 -33.63 -28.78 -9.37
CA ALA A 412 -32.41 -28.42 -10.10
C ALA A 412 -32.54 -29.07 -11.50
N THR A 413 -31.71 -28.85 -12.51
CA THR A 413 -30.39 -28.18 -12.64
C THR A 413 -30.23 -27.74 -14.10
N ALA A 414 -29.21 -26.94 -14.45
CA ALA A 414 -28.70 -26.93 -15.83
C ALA A 414 -27.23 -26.45 -15.89
N GLN A 415 -26.28 -27.39 -16.08
CA GLN A 415 -25.04 -27.25 -16.87
C GLN A 415 -24.11 -28.47 -16.66
N THR A 416 -24.08 -29.40 -17.61
CA THR A 416 -23.20 -30.59 -17.56
C THR A 416 -22.74 -31.05 -18.95
N VAL A 417 -21.94 -30.25 -19.67
CA VAL A 417 -21.29 -30.68 -20.93
C VAL A 417 -19.85 -30.14 -20.99
N THR A 418 -18.93 -30.77 -20.27
CA THR A 418 -17.44 -30.75 -20.47
C THR A 418 -16.75 -31.49 -19.32
N LYS A 419 -16.81 -32.84 -19.28
CA LYS A 419 -16.12 -33.60 -18.22
C LYS A 419 -15.40 -34.89 -18.63
N GLU A 420 -15.31 -35.18 -19.93
CA GLU A 420 -14.75 -36.45 -20.43
C GLU A 420 -13.54 -36.29 -21.38
N VAL A 421 -12.97 -35.07 -21.48
CA VAL A 421 -11.81 -34.78 -22.35
C VAL A 421 -10.49 -34.58 -21.56
N MET A 422 -10.54 -34.59 -20.22
CA MET A 422 -9.36 -34.37 -19.35
C MET A 422 -9.01 -35.61 -18.50
N ASN A 423 -8.86 -36.77 -19.16
CA ASN A 423 -8.27 -37.98 -18.58
C ASN A 423 -6.92 -38.36 -19.22
N ALA A 424 -6.25 -37.41 -19.88
CA ALA A 424 -4.83 -37.52 -20.16
C ALA A 424 -4.04 -37.24 -18.87
N GLN A 425 -3.15 -38.15 -18.48
CA GLN A 425 -2.23 -37.94 -17.35
C GLN A 425 -1.14 -36.93 -17.76
N THR A 426 -1.46 -35.64 -17.75
CA THR A 426 -0.43 -34.60 -17.71
C THR A 426 0.33 -34.73 -16.40
N VAL A 427 1.62 -35.05 -16.49
CA VAL A 427 2.56 -34.89 -15.37
C VAL A 427 2.37 -33.49 -14.81
N ALA A 428 2.21 -33.37 -13.49
CA ALA A 428 2.02 -32.07 -12.85
C ALA A 428 3.15 -31.12 -13.28
N PRO A 429 2.86 -29.87 -13.69
CA PRO A 429 3.90 -28.93 -14.05
C PRO A 429 4.90 -28.84 -12.89
N SER A 430 6.19 -28.95 -13.18
CA SER A 430 7.23 -28.76 -12.16
C SER A 430 7.15 -27.31 -11.68
N GLU A 431 6.45 -27.09 -10.56
CA GLU A 431 6.15 -25.75 -10.05
C GLU A 431 7.47 -25.06 -9.69
N THR A 432 7.92 -24.16 -10.55
CA THR A 432 9.23 -23.51 -10.42
C THR A 432 9.16 -22.53 -9.26
N ILE A 433 9.69 -22.95 -8.12
CA ILE A 433 9.67 -22.21 -6.85
C ILE A 433 10.54 -20.94 -6.97
N GLU A 434 9.95 -19.85 -7.47
CA GLU A 434 10.64 -18.57 -7.65
C GLU A 434 10.87 -17.87 -6.30
N LYS A 435 12.13 -17.57 -6.00
CA LYS A 435 12.52 -16.73 -4.85
C LYS A 435 12.27 -15.26 -5.17
N ARG A 436 11.75 -14.53 -4.20
CA ARG A 436 11.35 -13.12 -4.33
C ARG A 436 11.33 -12.41 -2.98
N SER A 437 11.09 -11.10 -3.01
CA SER A 437 10.88 -10.30 -1.81
C SER A 437 9.56 -9.54 -1.86
N VAL A 438 8.92 -9.37 -0.72
CA VAL A 438 7.72 -8.52 -0.57
C VAL A 438 7.96 -7.55 0.58
N LEU A 439 7.77 -6.26 0.31
CA LEU A 439 7.82 -5.21 1.33
C LEU A 439 6.40 -4.96 1.84
N TYR A 440 6.15 -5.19 3.12
CA TYR A 440 4.85 -4.96 3.76
C TYR A 440 4.86 -3.70 4.62
N GLN A 441 3.77 -2.93 4.59
CA GLN A 441 3.44 -1.96 5.63
C GLN A 441 2.52 -2.61 6.67
N VAL A 442 3.05 -2.79 7.89
CA VAL A 442 2.35 -3.34 9.05
C VAL A 442 1.90 -2.18 9.95
N LYS A 443 0.60 -2.10 10.23
CA LYS A 443 -0.01 -1.14 11.16
C LYS A 443 -0.55 -1.94 12.34
N THR A 444 -0.01 -1.68 13.53
CA THR A 444 -0.51 -2.26 14.79
C THR A 444 -0.75 -1.16 15.80
N PHE A 445 -1.96 -1.11 16.35
CA PHE A 445 -2.35 -0.13 17.37
C PHE A 445 -3.51 -0.66 18.22
N GLY A 446 -3.31 -0.76 19.54
CA GLY A 446 -4.24 -1.46 20.42
C GLY A 446 -4.46 -2.90 19.98
N LYS A 447 -5.70 -3.24 19.60
CA LYS A 447 -6.08 -4.55 19.05
C LYS A 447 -6.16 -4.58 17.52
N SER A 448 -6.00 -3.43 16.86
CA SER A 448 -6.04 -3.34 15.41
C SER A 448 -4.72 -3.82 14.81
N PHE A 449 -4.83 -4.72 13.82
CA PHE A 449 -3.73 -5.24 13.01
C PHE A 449 -4.12 -5.14 11.53
N ASP A 450 -3.22 -4.60 10.72
CA ASP A 450 -3.35 -4.47 9.27
C ASP A 450 -1.96 -4.63 8.63
N MET A 451 -1.86 -5.36 7.51
CA MET A 451 -0.59 -5.72 6.87
C MET A 451 -0.78 -5.78 5.36
N ASN A 452 -0.34 -4.72 4.66
CA ASN A 452 -0.54 -4.59 3.21
C ASN A 452 0.80 -4.66 2.48
N PRO A 453 0.91 -5.37 1.34
CA PRO A 453 2.09 -5.30 0.50
C PRO A 453 2.17 -3.94 -0.19
N ILE A 454 3.36 -3.34 -0.21
CA ILE A 454 3.70 -2.21 -1.07
C ILE A 454 3.73 -2.72 -2.51
N GLN A 455 2.99 -2.06 -3.41
CA GLN A 455 2.90 -2.50 -4.81
C GLN A 455 4.22 -2.24 -5.55
N LEU A 456 4.99 -3.32 -5.73
CA LEU A 456 6.23 -3.41 -6.48
C LEU A 456 6.08 -4.54 -7.53
N PRO A 457 6.97 -4.63 -8.54
CA PRO A 457 6.89 -5.68 -9.56
C PRO A 457 6.78 -7.09 -8.94
N PRO A 458 5.82 -7.96 -9.33
CA PRO A 458 5.56 -9.23 -8.61
C PRO A 458 6.71 -10.25 -8.56
N LYS A 459 7.73 -10.08 -9.42
CA LYS A 459 8.98 -10.86 -9.45
C LYS A 459 10.19 -10.11 -8.89
N ALA A 460 10.00 -8.98 -8.21
CA ALA A 460 11.09 -8.23 -7.61
C ALA A 460 11.76 -9.04 -6.49
N TYR A 461 13.10 -9.02 -6.48
CA TYR A 461 13.90 -9.37 -5.31
C TYR A 461 14.55 -8.08 -4.83
N ILE A 462 14.30 -7.70 -3.58
CA ILE A 462 14.70 -6.40 -3.03
C ILE A 462 16.04 -6.56 -2.32
N LEU A 463 17.05 -5.78 -2.74
CA LEU A 463 18.37 -5.75 -2.12
C LEU A 463 18.37 -4.89 -0.85
N THR A 464 17.71 -3.73 -0.88
CA THR A 464 17.62 -2.81 0.26
C THR A 464 16.43 -1.86 0.14
N VAL A 465 16.03 -1.29 1.28
CA VAL A 465 15.07 -0.19 1.39
C VAL A 465 15.70 0.93 2.22
N ALA A 466 15.64 2.15 1.70
CA ALA A 466 15.98 3.36 2.44
C ALA A 466 14.71 4.16 2.76
N THR A 467 14.69 4.74 3.96
CA THR A 467 13.53 5.42 4.53
C THR A 467 13.98 6.74 5.14
N SER A 468 13.35 7.85 4.77
CA SER A 468 13.48 9.14 5.46
C SER A 468 12.13 9.56 6.07
N ASN A 469 12.08 10.75 6.67
CA ASN A 469 10.81 11.34 7.10
C ASN A 469 9.93 11.80 5.94
N THR A 470 10.47 11.96 4.73
CA THR A 470 9.76 12.55 3.58
C THR A 470 9.52 11.56 2.44
N HIS A 471 10.41 10.60 2.23
CA HIS A 471 10.36 9.69 1.07
C HIS A 471 11.03 8.33 1.32
N PHE A 472 10.75 7.40 0.41
CA PHE A 472 11.17 6.01 0.41
C PHE A 472 11.91 5.68 -0.89
N VAL A 473 12.90 4.79 -0.80
CA VAL A 473 13.69 4.28 -1.94
C VAL A 473 13.85 2.77 -1.80
N VAL A 474 13.49 2.01 -2.83
CA VAL A 474 13.66 0.55 -2.91
C VAL A 474 14.63 0.23 -4.05
N VAL A 475 15.61 -0.64 -3.79
CA VAL A 475 16.57 -1.12 -4.79
C VAL A 475 16.34 -2.61 -5.02
N ASN A 476 16.15 -3.01 -6.28
CA ASN A 476 15.92 -4.39 -6.69
C ASN A 476 17.21 -5.06 -7.23
N SER A 477 17.21 -6.38 -7.31
CA SER A 477 18.36 -7.19 -7.76
C SER A 477 18.69 -7.09 -9.26
N ASP A 478 17.81 -6.49 -10.05
CA ASP A 478 18.08 -6.12 -11.45
C ASP A 478 18.78 -4.76 -11.57
N GLY A 479 18.95 -4.05 -10.45
CA GLY A 479 19.50 -2.70 -10.37
C GLY A 479 18.47 -1.59 -10.54
N SER A 480 17.19 -1.92 -10.70
CA SER A 480 16.11 -0.93 -10.76
C SER A 480 15.86 -0.30 -9.39
N VAL A 481 15.51 0.99 -9.41
CA VAL A 481 15.19 1.76 -8.20
C VAL A 481 13.77 2.31 -8.31
N TYR A 482 13.00 2.19 -7.23
CA TYR A 482 11.64 2.69 -7.09
C TYR A 482 11.56 3.68 -5.93
N THR A 483 10.89 4.82 -6.14
CA THR A 483 10.82 5.93 -5.19
C THR A 483 9.39 6.46 -5.03
N TRP A 484 9.02 6.88 -3.81
CA TRP A 484 7.76 7.54 -3.52
C TRP A 484 7.81 8.35 -2.21
N GLY A 485 6.80 9.17 -1.94
CA GLY A 485 6.79 10.20 -0.89
C GLY A 485 6.99 11.60 -1.48
N GLU A 486 7.45 12.55 -0.68
CA GLU A 486 7.66 13.94 -1.10
C GLU A 486 8.65 14.04 -2.27
N GLY A 487 8.33 14.85 -3.30
CA GLY A 487 9.17 15.07 -4.48
C GLY A 487 9.53 16.53 -4.79
N SER A 488 9.08 17.48 -3.96
CA SER A 488 9.22 18.94 -4.16
C SER A 488 10.64 19.43 -4.47
N HIS A 489 11.65 18.70 -3.98
CA HIS A 489 13.07 19.03 -4.07
C HIS A 489 13.83 18.06 -4.99
N GLY A 490 13.15 17.24 -5.80
CA GLY A 490 13.78 16.26 -6.69
C GLY A 490 14.40 15.04 -5.99
N GLN A 491 14.12 14.84 -4.70
CA GLN A 491 14.67 13.74 -3.89
C GLN A 491 14.30 12.34 -4.41
N LEU A 492 13.26 12.23 -5.23
CA LEU A 492 12.82 11.00 -5.89
C LEU A 492 13.63 10.68 -7.17
N GLY A 493 14.43 11.61 -7.71
CA GLY A 493 15.21 11.41 -8.94
C GLY A 493 14.40 11.21 -10.23
N LEU A 494 13.08 11.47 -10.17
CA LEU A 494 12.12 11.35 -11.27
C LEU A 494 12.14 12.57 -12.20
N SER A 495 11.59 12.41 -13.41
CA SER A 495 11.50 13.49 -14.41
C SER A 495 10.44 14.55 -14.12
N SER A 496 9.43 14.23 -13.31
CA SER A 496 8.37 15.15 -12.88
C SER A 496 8.53 15.55 -11.41
N LEU A 497 8.22 16.81 -11.09
CA LEU A 497 8.24 17.36 -9.73
C LEU A 497 6.84 17.36 -9.14
N GLU A 498 6.42 16.20 -8.66
CA GLU A 498 5.21 16.05 -7.86
C GLU A 498 5.52 16.38 -6.39
N ALA A 499 4.65 17.17 -5.74
CA ALA A 499 4.83 17.52 -4.33
C ALA A 499 4.84 16.27 -3.42
N TRP A 500 3.98 15.28 -3.72
CA TRP A 500 3.96 13.99 -3.03
C TRP A 500 3.50 12.86 -3.96
N LYS A 501 4.36 11.84 -4.14
CA LYS A 501 4.06 10.63 -4.91
C LYS A 501 3.52 9.54 -3.98
N HIS A 502 2.29 9.09 -4.19
CA HIS A 502 1.66 8.09 -3.31
C HIS A 502 2.11 6.64 -3.55
N TYR A 503 2.62 6.31 -4.74
CA TYR A 503 2.93 4.95 -5.16
C TYR A 503 4.36 4.78 -5.71
N PRO A 504 5.03 3.62 -5.50
CA PRO A 504 6.39 3.38 -5.96
C PRO A 504 6.55 3.60 -7.47
N SER A 505 7.33 4.60 -7.84
CA SER A 505 7.56 5.00 -9.24
C SER A 505 9.02 4.73 -9.63
N ARG A 506 9.25 4.21 -10.85
CA ARG A 506 10.59 3.81 -11.31
C ARG A 506 11.45 5.04 -11.63
N MET A 507 12.70 5.00 -11.19
CA MET A 507 13.70 6.03 -11.49
C MET A 507 14.41 5.73 -12.83
N ASP A 508 13.83 6.11 -13.95
CA ASP A 508 14.39 5.79 -15.28
C ASP A 508 15.65 6.59 -15.66
N SER A 509 15.91 7.71 -14.97
CA SER A 509 17.11 8.55 -15.14
C SER A 509 18.43 7.80 -14.91
N ILE A 510 18.40 6.70 -14.15
CA ILE A 510 19.57 5.86 -13.83
C ILE A 510 19.64 4.56 -14.64
N ARG A 511 18.74 4.30 -15.60
CA ARG A 511 18.56 2.97 -16.25
C ARG A 511 19.83 2.30 -16.82
N ASN A 512 20.89 3.08 -17.07
CA ASN A 512 22.19 2.59 -17.56
C ASN A 512 23.15 2.17 -16.42
N HIS A 513 22.74 2.25 -15.15
CA HIS A 513 23.56 1.97 -13.97
C HIS A 513 22.91 0.90 -13.09
N HIS A 514 23.63 -0.19 -12.81
CA HIS A 514 23.15 -1.21 -11.87
C HIS A 514 23.39 -0.74 -10.43
N ILE A 515 22.31 -0.33 -9.74
CA ILE A 515 22.35 0.14 -8.35
C ILE A 515 22.26 -1.05 -7.39
N ILE A 516 23.14 -1.09 -6.38
CA ILE A 516 23.18 -2.17 -5.38
C ILE A 516 22.75 -1.72 -3.99
N SER A 517 22.76 -0.41 -3.72
CA SER A 517 22.28 0.16 -2.46
C SER A 517 21.86 1.61 -2.63
N ALA A 518 21.01 2.10 -1.73
CA ALA A 518 20.56 3.48 -1.67
C ALA A 518 20.50 3.95 -0.21
N CYS A 519 20.55 5.26 0.00
CA CYS A 519 20.23 5.86 1.29
C CYS A 519 19.48 7.19 1.12
N ALA A 520 18.56 7.48 2.05
CA ALA A 520 17.64 8.61 1.99
C ALA A 520 17.80 9.48 3.25
N GLY A 521 17.88 10.80 3.06
CA GLY A 521 18.00 11.80 4.13
C GLY A 521 16.92 12.86 4.08
N GLU A 522 17.14 14.00 4.74
CA GLU A 522 16.21 15.13 4.74
C GLU A 522 16.26 15.85 3.37
N GLY A 523 15.35 15.47 2.47
CA GLY A 523 15.24 16.06 1.14
C GLY A 523 16.25 15.58 0.10
N PHE A 524 16.92 14.43 0.32
CA PHE A 524 17.85 13.86 -0.66
C PHE A 524 17.92 12.33 -0.69
N THR A 525 18.33 11.80 -1.85
CA THR A 525 18.68 10.39 -2.09
C THR A 525 20.14 10.28 -2.58
N ILE A 526 20.85 9.27 -2.07
CA ILE A 526 22.18 8.83 -2.52
C ILE A 526 22.08 7.38 -3.01
N LEU A 527 22.72 7.06 -4.15
CA LEU A 527 22.70 5.74 -4.79
C LEU A 527 24.12 5.20 -4.96
N LEU A 528 24.34 3.92 -4.66
CA LEU A 528 25.60 3.22 -4.82
C LEU A 528 25.52 2.23 -6.00
N THR A 529 26.38 2.40 -7.00
CA THR A 529 26.49 1.49 -8.14
C THR A 529 27.29 0.23 -7.79
N GLN A 530 27.09 -0.84 -8.57
CA GLN A 530 27.88 -2.07 -8.49
C GLN A 530 29.39 -1.85 -8.73
N THR A 531 29.76 -0.81 -9.49
CA THR A 531 31.15 -0.42 -9.74
C THR A 531 31.81 0.28 -8.54
N GLY A 532 31.02 0.66 -7.52
CA GLY A 532 31.45 1.39 -6.33
C GLY A 532 31.41 2.91 -6.44
N GLY A 533 30.84 3.45 -7.52
CA GLY A 533 30.60 4.89 -7.69
C GLY A 533 29.29 5.33 -7.03
N ILE A 534 29.18 6.62 -6.68
CA ILE A 534 28.00 7.20 -6.05
C ILE A 534 27.32 8.23 -6.95
N LEU A 535 25.99 8.17 -7.05
CA LEU A 535 25.14 9.24 -7.58
C LEU A 535 24.26 9.86 -6.48
N SER A 536 23.82 11.10 -6.67
CA SER A 536 23.02 11.85 -5.68
C SER A 536 22.00 12.80 -6.33
N CYS A 537 20.81 12.92 -5.74
CA CYS A 537 19.73 13.83 -6.14
C CYS A 537 18.96 14.37 -4.92
N GLY A 538 18.24 15.48 -5.09
CA GLY A 538 17.53 16.20 -4.03
C GLY A 538 18.04 17.61 -3.79
N ASP A 539 17.82 18.14 -2.58
CA ASP A 539 18.36 19.42 -2.13
C ASP A 539 19.83 19.32 -1.68
N ASN A 540 20.67 20.22 -2.18
CA ASN A 540 22.06 20.38 -1.75
C ASN A 540 22.29 21.58 -0.80
N SER A 541 21.24 22.24 -0.27
CA SER A 541 21.38 23.39 0.65
C SER A 541 22.17 23.08 1.94
N LYS A 542 22.30 21.80 2.30
CA LYS A 542 23.11 21.29 3.42
C LYS A 542 24.40 20.60 2.98
N TYR A 543 24.74 20.68 1.69
CA TYR A 543 25.83 19.95 1.00
C TYR A 543 25.73 18.42 1.06
N ALA A 544 24.57 17.85 1.35
CA ALA A 544 24.41 16.41 1.58
C ALA A 544 24.56 15.57 0.30
N LEU A 545 24.45 16.17 -0.89
CA LEU A 545 24.76 15.49 -2.16
C LEU A 545 26.26 15.38 -2.42
N GLY A 546 27.10 16.11 -1.67
CA GLY A 546 28.56 16.08 -1.83
C GLY A 546 29.09 16.83 -3.07
N HIS A 547 28.24 17.59 -3.77
CA HIS A 547 28.64 18.54 -4.81
C HIS A 547 29.01 19.91 -4.20
N ASN A 548 29.99 20.61 -4.78
CA ASN A 548 30.55 21.86 -4.24
C ASN A 548 29.69 23.12 -4.53
N ASP A 549 28.37 23.00 -4.43
CA ASP A 549 27.41 24.08 -4.67
C ASP A 549 26.20 23.97 -3.71
N ASN A 550 25.17 24.79 -3.93
CA ASN A 550 23.90 24.75 -3.21
C ASN A 550 22.72 24.48 -4.19
N LYS A 551 22.92 23.70 -5.25
CA LYS A 551 21.88 23.47 -6.28
C LYS A 551 20.97 22.31 -5.92
N ILE A 552 19.71 22.39 -6.31
CA ILE A 552 18.79 21.25 -6.33
C ILE A 552 19.10 20.40 -7.57
N TYR A 553 19.10 19.08 -7.40
CA TYR A 553 19.37 18.12 -8.47
C TYR A 553 18.19 17.16 -8.63
N HIS A 554 17.36 17.37 -9.66
CA HIS A 554 16.14 16.57 -9.91
C HIS A 554 16.42 15.19 -10.54
N SER A 555 17.65 14.91 -10.97
CA SER A 555 18.09 13.60 -11.45
C SER A 555 19.47 13.26 -10.89
N PRO A 556 19.79 11.99 -10.61
CA PRO A 556 21.03 11.63 -9.93
C PRO A 556 22.29 12.00 -10.73
N LYS A 557 23.19 12.77 -10.10
CA LYS A 557 24.50 13.13 -10.63
C LYS A 557 25.61 12.40 -9.87
N PHE A 558 26.67 11.97 -10.56
CA PHE A 558 27.87 11.40 -9.93
C PHE A 558 28.57 12.39 -8.98
N ILE A 559 29.04 11.87 -7.84
CA ILE A 559 29.88 12.63 -6.91
C ILE A 559 31.35 12.56 -7.38
N GLU A 560 31.72 13.49 -8.27
CA GLU A 560 33.06 13.68 -8.87
C GLU A 560 34.22 13.45 -7.87
N LYS A 561 34.07 13.88 -6.61
CA LYS A 561 35.14 13.77 -5.59
C LYS A 561 35.43 12.34 -5.10
N LEU A 562 34.62 11.35 -5.51
CA LEU A 562 34.76 9.92 -5.20
C LEU A 562 34.89 9.04 -6.44
N GLU A 563 35.08 9.60 -7.64
CA GLU A 563 35.09 8.86 -8.91
C GLU A 563 36.14 7.74 -8.94
N ASP A 564 37.36 8.01 -8.48
CA ASP A 564 38.45 7.02 -8.35
C ASP A 564 38.30 6.06 -7.16
N ILE A 565 37.32 6.27 -6.26
CA ILE A 565 37.26 5.65 -4.93
C ILE A 565 36.10 4.66 -4.86
N LYS A 566 36.40 3.36 -4.97
CA LYS A 566 35.40 2.29 -4.88
C LYS A 566 34.77 2.21 -3.48
N ILE A 567 33.52 2.64 -3.37
CA ILE A 567 32.69 2.55 -2.17
C ILE A 567 32.01 1.17 -2.10
N LYS A 568 31.86 0.64 -0.87
CA LYS A 568 31.14 -0.61 -0.58
C LYS A 568 29.92 -0.44 0.33
N ASP A 569 29.80 0.67 1.05
CA ASP A 569 28.65 0.97 1.90
C ASP A 569 28.43 2.49 2.05
N ILE A 570 27.16 2.89 2.21
CA ILE A 570 26.70 4.28 2.41
C ILE A 570 25.65 4.35 3.53
N LYS A 571 25.64 5.43 4.32
CA LYS A 571 24.69 5.65 5.44
C LYS A 571 24.29 7.13 5.57
N PRO A 572 23.01 7.47 5.80
CA PRO A 572 22.54 8.85 5.92
C PRO A 572 22.29 9.25 7.38
N GLY A 573 22.69 10.46 7.76
CA GLY A 573 21.98 11.21 8.80
C GLY A 573 20.88 12.06 8.17
N LEU A 574 20.29 13.00 8.93
CA LEU A 574 19.33 13.95 8.35
C LEU A 574 19.99 14.82 7.27
N THR A 575 21.17 15.37 7.56
CA THR A 575 21.83 16.41 6.75
C THR A 575 23.31 16.14 6.46
N HIS A 576 23.77 14.90 6.71
CA HIS A 576 25.14 14.44 6.46
C HIS A 576 25.16 12.98 6.00
N VAL A 577 26.25 12.54 5.37
CA VAL A 577 26.37 11.18 4.80
C VAL A 577 27.74 10.58 5.14
N LEU A 578 27.77 9.30 5.52
CA LEU A 578 28.98 8.48 5.58
C LEU A 578 29.08 7.56 4.36
N ALA A 579 30.29 7.39 3.83
CA ALA A 579 30.63 6.34 2.88
C ALA A 579 31.90 5.58 3.31
N LEU A 580 31.93 4.27 3.05
CA LEU A 580 33.01 3.36 3.39
C LEU A 580 33.59 2.73 2.13
N SER A 581 34.88 2.96 1.84
CA SER A 581 35.56 2.36 0.70
C SER A 581 35.89 0.88 0.91
N VAL A 582 36.13 0.16 -0.20
CA VAL A 582 36.61 -1.24 -0.19
C VAL A 582 37.91 -1.36 0.62
N GLU A 583 38.79 -0.36 0.55
CA GLU A 583 40.05 -0.27 1.31
C GLU A 583 39.85 -0.08 2.83
N GLY A 584 38.64 0.24 3.29
CA GLY A 584 38.36 0.58 4.68
C GLY A 584 38.54 2.07 5.02
N SER A 585 38.72 2.94 4.03
CA SER A 585 38.73 4.40 4.24
C SER A 585 37.29 4.91 4.41
N VAL A 586 37.05 5.74 5.43
CA VAL A 586 35.73 6.35 5.69
C VAL A 586 35.73 7.82 5.24
N TYR A 587 34.67 8.22 4.54
CA TYR A 587 34.45 9.57 4.01
C TYR A 587 33.16 10.16 4.59
N ILE A 588 33.14 11.48 4.81
CA ILE A 588 31.99 12.22 5.33
C ILE A 588 31.81 13.58 4.64
N TRP A 589 30.56 14.00 4.47
CA TRP A 589 30.18 15.32 3.94
C TRP A 589 28.77 15.72 4.42
N GLY A 590 28.36 16.94 4.06
CA GLY A 590 27.11 17.55 4.49
C GLY A 590 27.30 18.53 5.65
N THR A 591 26.27 18.72 6.47
CA THR A 591 26.23 19.71 7.56
C THR A 591 25.88 19.04 8.89
N SER A 592 26.43 19.54 10.00
CA SER A 592 25.94 19.19 11.34
C SER A 592 26.20 20.28 12.38
N SER A 593 25.11 20.72 13.01
CA SER A 593 25.12 21.58 14.21
C SER A 593 25.49 20.83 15.50
N HIS A 594 25.54 19.49 15.48
CA HIS A 594 25.76 18.64 16.66
C HIS A 594 27.13 17.93 16.70
N GLY A 595 27.98 18.14 15.68
CA GLY A 595 29.33 17.56 15.59
C GLY A 595 29.40 16.22 14.85
N SER A 596 28.32 15.79 14.20
CA SER A 596 28.19 14.49 13.51
C SER A 596 29.16 14.32 12.33
N LEU A 597 29.82 15.38 11.87
CA LEU A 597 30.90 15.28 10.88
C LEU A 597 32.17 14.66 11.48
N GLY A 598 32.39 14.76 12.81
CA GLY A 598 33.57 14.21 13.47
C GLY A 598 34.91 14.89 13.10
N LEU A 599 34.87 16.05 12.44
CA LEU A 599 36.04 16.76 11.90
C LEU A 599 36.63 17.83 12.84
N GLY A 600 36.05 18.01 14.03
CA GLY A 600 36.42 19.06 14.98
C GLY A 600 35.27 20.04 15.25
N GLU A 601 35.46 20.93 16.22
CA GLU A 601 34.38 21.80 16.74
C GLU A 601 34.06 23.00 15.84
N LEU A 602 35.04 23.48 15.05
CA LEU A 602 34.87 24.62 14.15
C LEU A 602 34.30 24.23 12.77
N GLN A 603 34.36 22.94 12.38
CA GLN A 603 33.94 22.48 11.05
C GLN A 603 32.52 21.90 11.10
N THR A 604 31.52 22.81 11.05
CA THR A 604 30.08 22.48 11.08
C THR A 604 29.49 22.09 9.73
N GLN A 605 30.23 22.29 8.63
CA GLN A 605 29.85 21.94 7.26
C GLN A 605 31.06 21.38 6.51
N GLN A 606 30.83 20.45 5.60
CA GLN A 606 31.84 19.93 4.68
C GLN A 606 31.22 19.65 3.30
N LYS A 607 31.60 20.46 2.31
CA LYS A 607 30.88 20.57 1.03
C LYS A 607 31.00 19.35 0.11
N THR A 608 32.12 18.64 0.21
CA THR A 608 32.46 17.49 -0.63
C THR A 608 33.07 16.37 0.22
N PRO A 609 32.98 15.10 -0.20
CA PRO A 609 33.52 13.96 0.56
C PRO A 609 34.94 14.14 1.10
N GLN A 610 35.07 14.21 2.43
CA GLN A 610 36.34 14.30 3.15
C GLN A 610 36.65 12.99 3.87
N LYS A 611 37.85 12.44 3.64
CA LYS A 611 38.33 11.25 4.36
C LYS A 611 38.56 11.56 5.85
N ILE A 612 37.95 10.79 6.73
CA ILE A 612 38.15 10.91 8.19
C ILE A 612 39.51 10.31 8.56
N LEU A 613 40.33 11.05 9.32
CA LEU A 613 41.61 10.57 9.81
C LEU A 613 41.45 9.75 11.10
N LEU A 614 41.27 8.44 10.96
CA LEU A 614 41.05 7.49 12.06
C LEU A 614 42.37 7.10 12.79
N SER A 615 43.25 8.06 13.06
CA SER A 615 44.61 7.84 13.57
C SER A 615 44.70 7.09 14.91
N GLN A 616 43.62 7.07 15.69
CA GLN A 616 43.52 6.37 16.97
C GLN A 616 43.17 4.87 16.83
N ALA A 617 42.75 4.41 15.65
CA ALA A 617 42.29 3.04 15.41
C ALA A 617 43.19 2.32 14.39
N LYS A 618 43.98 1.34 14.86
CA LYS A 618 44.85 0.51 14.01
C LYS A 618 44.12 -0.64 13.29
N ASN A 619 42.80 -0.76 13.49
CA ASN A 619 42.00 -1.88 13.03
C ASN A 619 41.23 -1.53 11.75
N LYS A 620 40.82 -2.55 10.98
CA LYS A 620 39.96 -2.37 9.80
C LYS A 620 38.53 -1.99 10.23
N VAL A 621 37.86 -1.18 9.42
CA VAL A 621 36.46 -0.81 9.59
C VAL A 621 35.55 -1.94 9.09
N LYS A 622 34.68 -2.42 9.98
CA LYS A 622 33.73 -3.52 9.77
C LYS A 622 32.40 -3.03 9.21
N LYS A 623 31.79 -2.05 9.89
CA LYS A 623 30.52 -1.39 9.53
C LYS A 623 30.60 0.11 9.79
N ILE A 624 29.82 0.89 9.04
CA ILE A 624 29.48 2.28 9.35
C ILE A 624 28.00 2.38 9.70
N PHE A 625 27.63 3.36 10.52
CA PHE A 625 26.24 3.69 10.85
C PHE A 625 26.07 5.21 10.92
N CYS A 626 24.88 5.68 10.55
CA CYS A 626 24.42 7.02 10.87
C CYS A 626 23.09 6.93 11.62
N GLY A 627 22.85 7.93 12.46
CA GLY A 627 21.53 8.33 12.92
C GLY A 627 21.28 9.80 12.53
N PRO A 628 20.11 10.36 12.86
CA PRO A 628 19.71 11.71 12.46
C PRO A 628 20.78 12.79 12.65
N ASP A 629 21.46 12.74 13.80
CA ASP A 629 22.43 13.70 14.33
C ASP A 629 23.72 13.01 14.83
N THR A 630 23.98 11.79 14.37
CA THR A 630 25.02 10.89 14.90
C THR A 630 25.71 10.14 13.76
N SER A 631 27.04 10.00 13.83
CA SER A 631 27.81 9.13 12.92
C SER A 631 28.69 8.17 13.72
N ALA A 632 28.82 6.93 13.27
CA ALA A 632 29.46 5.86 14.00
C ALA A 632 30.22 4.88 13.08
N ILE A 633 31.31 4.32 13.61
CA ILE A 633 32.23 3.42 12.93
C ILE A 633 32.52 2.24 13.87
N LEU A 634 32.18 1.02 13.44
CA LEU A 634 32.52 -0.23 14.14
C LEU A 634 33.74 -0.87 13.49
N PHE A 635 34.73 -1.20 14.29
CA PHE A 635 35.98 -1.84 13.88
C PHE A 635 35.94 -3.36 14.11
N GLU A 636 36.82 -4.10 13.44
CA GLU A 636 36.87 -5.57 13.57
C GLU A 636 37.27 -6.05 14.98
N ASN A 637 37.93 -5.21 15.79
CA ASN A 637 38.18 -5.49 17.20
C ASN A 637 36.98 -5.19 18.12
N CYS A 638 35.78 -5.07 17.54
CA CYS A 638 34.50 -4.81 18.21
C CYS A 638 34.37 -3.45 18.92
N ASP A 639 35.34 -2.56 18.74
CA ASP A 639 35.25 -1.17 19.19
C ASP A 639 34.35 -0.35 18.27
N ILE A 640 33.43 0.42 18.87
CA ILE A 640 32.66 1.44 18.15
C ILE A 640 33.12 2.84 18.54
N TYR A 641 33.43 3.65 17.52
CA TYR A 641 33.74 5.07 17.65
C TYR A 641 32.55 5.87 17.12
N VAL A 642 32.17 6.94 17.82
CA VAL A 642 30.98 7.74 17.51
C VAL A 642 31.27 9.24 17.61
N CYS A 643 30.51 10.04 16.86
CA CYS A 643 30.46 11.50 16.93
C CYS A 643 29.01 12.00 16.73
N GLY A 644 28.75 13.26 17.06
CA GLY A 644 27.41 13.86 17.04
C GLY A 644 26.83 14.14 18.43
N SER A 645 25.50 14.14 18.54
CA SER A 645 24.78 14.57 19.73
C SER A 645 24.83 13.53 20.87
N ASN A 646 25.40 13.86 22.04
CA ASN A 646 25.22 13.04 23.26
C ASN A 646 24.04 13.54 24.12
N GLN A 647 22.98 14.10 23.52
CA GLN A 647 21.76 14.39 24.27
C GLN A 647 21.21 13.12 24.93
N PHE A 648 20.63 13.28 26.13
CA PHE A 648 20.14 12.20 26.99
C PHE A 648 21.16 11.09 27.34
N ASN A 649 22.46 11.31 27.10
CA ASN A 649 23.52 10.30 27.20
C ASN A 649 23.39 9.11 26.22
N LYS A 650 22.78 9.30 25.04
CA LYS A 650 22.60 8.23 24.04
C LYS A 650 23.90 7.69 23.41
N LEU A 651 25.02 8.39 23.57
CA LEU A 651 26.36 7.99 23.09
C LEU A 651 27.31 7.62 24.25
N GLY A 652 26.80 7.45 25.49
CA GLY A 652 27.57 6.88 26.59
C GLY A 652 28.71 7.73 27.18
N PHE A 653 28.79 9.03 26.88
CA PHE A 653 29.80 9.95 27.44
C PHE A 653 29.39 10.63 28.76
N GLU A 654 28.43 10.04 29.49
CA GLU A 654 27.90 10.42 30.81
C GLU A 654 27.13 11.76 30.85
N LYS A 655 27.64 12.81 30.20
CA LYS A 655 27.06 14.18 30.22
C LYS A 655 26.55 14.59 28.83
N PRO A 656 25.43 15.34 28.74
CA PRO A 656 24.99 15.97 27.50
C PRO A 656 26.09 16.86 26.90
N ALA A 657 26.49 16.57 25.65
CA ALA A 657 27.59 17.23 24.97
C ALA A 657 27.44 17.10 23.44
N LYS A 658 28.15 17.94 22.69
CA LYS A 658 28.43 17.71 21.27
C LYS A 658 29.74 16.95 21.14
N ILE A 659 29.73 15.80 20.48
CA ILE A 659 30.91 14.95 20.28
C ILE A 659 31.48 15.25 18.90
N THR A 660 32.35 16.26 18.83
CA THR A 660 32.81 16.89 17.58
C THR A 660 33.93 16.13 16.85
N ALA A 661 34.45 15.06 17.45
CA ALA A 661 35.45 14.16 16.86
C ALA A 661 35.09 12.70 17.19
N MET A 662 35.46 11.76 16.32
CA MET A 662 35.23 10.32 16.54
C MET A 662 35.88 9.85 17.85
N LYS A 663 35.07 9.42 18.83
CA LYS A 663 35.54 8.92 20.13
C LYS A 663 34.97 7.53 20.41
N LYS A 664 35.80 6.63 20.94
CA LYS A 664 35.39 5.30 21.39
C LYS A 664 34.27 5.41 22.44
N MET A 665 33.15 4.73 22.22
CA MET A 665 32.02 4.72 23.15
C MET A 665 32.37 3.89 24.40
N LYS A 666 32.06 4.42 25.59
CA LYS A 666 32.22 3.69 26.86
C LYS A 666 31.03 2.77 27.09
N LEU A 667 31.24 1.46 27.15
CA LEU A 667 30.18 0.48 27.43
C LEU A 667 30.66 -0.56 28.45
N PRO A 668 29.78 -1.06 29.35
CA PRO A 668 30.12 -2.08 30.34
C PRO A 668 30.14 -3.51 29.74
N LEU A 669 30.71 -3.67 28.55
CA LEU A 669 30.74 -4.95 27.82
C LEU A 669 31.65 -5.96 28.53
N HIS A 670 31.04 -7.01 29.08
CA HIS A 670 31.74 -8.12 29.72
C HIS A 670 32.35 -9.05 28.65
N ARG A 671 33.37 -8.55 27.95
CA ARG A 671 34.05 -9.18 26.78
C ARG A 671 33.19 -9.47 25.54
N ARG A 672 31.92 -9.05 25.50
CA ARG A 672 31.02 -9.24 24.34
C ARG A 672 31.28 -8.23 23.22
N CYS A 673 31.25 -8.69 21.98
CA CYS A 673 31.35 -7.86 20.79
C CYS A 673 30.03 -7.14 20.42
N ILE A 674 30.13 -5.97 19.78
CA ILE A 674 28.99 -5.30 19.12
C ILE A 674 28.85 -5.87 17.70
N MET A 675 27.62 -6.20 17.33
CA MET A 675 27.26 -6.82 16.05
C MET A 675 26.49 -5.85 15.14
N ASP A 676 25.60 -5.04 15.73
CA ASP A 676 24.85 -3.99 15.03
C ASP A 676 24.47 -2.83 15.97
N ALA A 677 24.07 -1.69 15.40
CA ALA A 677 23.72 -0.49 16.15
C ALA A 677 22.69 0.38 15.40
N SER A 678 21.72 0.92 16.14
CA SER A 678 20.73 1.89 15.62
C SER A 678 20.67 3.11 16.52
N PHE A 679 20.66 4.30 15.90
CA PHE A 679 20.77 5.59 16.58
C PHE A 679 19.59 6.49 16.18
N SER A 680 18.78 6.92 17.15
CA SER A 680 17.74 7.93 16.96
C SER A 680 18.19 9.29 17.52
N THR A 681 17.34 10.31 17.41
CA THR A 681 17.51 11.62 18.07
C THR A 681 17.61 11.51 19.59
N ALA A 682 16.87 10.61 20.23
CA ALA A 682 16.76 10.53 21.69
C ALA A 682 17.45 9.33 22.35
N HIS A 683 17.62 8.20 21.65
CA HIS A 683 18.19 6.98 22.21
C HIS A 683 18.98 6.15 21.19
N THR A 684 19.53 5.03 21.63
CA THR A 684 20.36 4.13 20.83
C THR A 684 20.15 2.70 21.28
N LEU A 685 20.09 1.79 20.29
CA LEU A 685 20.09 0.34 20.47
C LEU A 685 21.44 -0.23 19.99
N LEU A 686 21.97 -1.19 20.74
CA LEU A 686 23.17 -1.94 20.38
C LEU A 686 22.85 -3.43 20.46
N LEU A 687 22.97 -4.13 19.33
CA LEU A 687 22.92 -5.58 19.29
C LEU A 687 24.32 -6.13 19.58
N VAL A 688 24.43 -6.93 20.64
CA VAL A 688 25.70 -7.52 21.07
C VAL A 688 25.68 -9.04 20.98
N GLU A 689 26.88 -9.60 20.87
CA GLU A 689 27.20 -11.02 20.77
C GLU A 689 26.37 -11.90 21.72
N GLY A 690 25.73 -12.93 21.16
CA GLY A 690 24.74 -13.77 21.84
C GLY A 690 23.28 -13.32 21.68
N GLY A 691 23.01 -12.30 20.84
CA GLY A 691 21.65 -11.88 20.48
C GLY A 691 21.01 -10.90 21.46
N TYR A 692 21.80 -10.22 22.30
CA TYR A 692 21.28 -9.37 23.37
C TYR A 692 21.21 -7.89 22.97
N ILE A 693 20.20 -7.18 23.49
CA ILE A 693 19.98 -5.75 23.21
C ILE A 693 20.35 -4.89 24.42
N LEU A 694 21.28 -3.95 24.20
CA LEU A 694 21.58 -2.87 25.14
C LEU A 694 20.92 -1.57 24.67
N THR A 695 20.35 -0.81 25.61
CA THR A 695 19.74 0.51 25.36
C THR A 695 20.47 1.60 26.15
N LEU A 696 20.57 2.79 25.56
CA LEU A 696 21.08 4.00 26.20
C LEU A 696 20.42 5.25 25.62
N GLY A 697 20.37 6.34 26.39
CA GLY A 697 19.65 7.57 26.02
C GLY A 697 18.35 7.79 26.82
N SER A 698 17.43 8.54 26.23
CA SER A 698 16.14 8.91 26.83
C SER A 698 15.24 7.69 27.09
N ASN A 699 14.35 7.82 28.08
CA ASN A 699 13.32 6.82 28.39
C ASN A 699 11.90 7.43 28.53
N SER A 700 11.71 8.72 28.17
CA SER A 700 10.45 9.44 28.41
C SER A 700 9.23 8.81 27.72
N PHE A 701 9.45 7.98 26.70
CA PHE A 701 8.44 7.24 25.94
C PHE A 701 8.52 5.72 26.18
N GLY A 702 9.22 5.26 27.23
CA GLY A 702 9.40 3.83 27.53
C GLY A 702 10.32 3.08 26.56
N GLN A 703 10.96 3.79 25.63
CA GLN A 703 11.71 3.23 24.49
C GLN A 703 12.92 2.35 24.87
N ARG A 704 13.27 2.26 26.16
CA ARG A 704 14.40 1.47 26.65
C ARG A 704 14.07 0.06 27.12
N GLY A 705 12.78 -0.31 27.18
CA GLY A 705 12.33 -1.69 27.42
C GLY A 705 12.57 -2.14 28.86
N THR A 706 12.21 -1.30 29.82
CA THR A 706 12.51 -1.51 31.26
C THR A 706 11.26 -1.39 32.14
N GLY A 707 10.06 -1.64 31.59
CA GLY A 707 8.79 -1.60 32.33
C GLY A 707 8.35 -0.22 32.83
N HIS A 708 9.09 0.86 32.53
CA HIS A 708 8.81 2.22 33.02
C HIS A 708 9.40 3.31 32.13
N CYS A 709 8.87 4.54 32.20
CA CYS A 709 9.45 5.72 31.52
C CYS A 709 10.51 6.49 32.34
N SER A 710 10.90 6.00 33.52
CA SER A 710 11.85 6.70 34.41
C SER A 710 13.22 6.90 33.72
N PRO A 711 13.87 8.07 33.86
CA PRO A 711 15.20 8.32 33.30
C PRO A 711 16.26 7.34 33.83
N LEU A 712 17.11 6.84 32.94
CA LEU A 712 18.14 5.85 33.24
C LEU A 712 19.54 6.39 32.83
N PRO A 713 20.42 6.78 33.77
CA PRO A 713 21.70 7.42 33.45
C PRO A 713 22.74 6.46 32.86
N ILE A 714 22.61 5.17 33.15
CA ILE A 714 23.50 4.08 32.69
C ILE A 714 22.98 3.39 31.43
N VAL A 715 23.83 2.61 30.77
CA VAL A 715 23.43 1.62 29.75
C VAL A 715 22.63 0.49 30.43
N THR A 716 21.61 -0.04 29.77
CA THR A 716 20.72 -1.08 30.33
C THR A 716 20.53 -2.24 29.36
N LEU A 717 20.51 -3.48 29.86
CA LEU A 717 20.13 -4.68 29.11
C LEU A 717 18.61 -4.84 29.13
N VAL A 718 18.01 -5.14 27.98
CA VAL A 718 16.57 -5.49 27.89
C VAL A 718 16.40 -6.94 28.36
N GLU A 719 16.30 -7.13 29.67
CA GLU A 719 16.23 -8.45 30.32
C GLU A 719 15.06 -9.32 29.79
N SER A 720 13.94 -8.70 29.42
CA SER A 720 12.76 -9.40 28.84
C SER A 720 12.99 -9.93 27.41
N MET A 721 14.04 -9.51 26.71
CA MET A 721 14.44 -10.07 25.40
C MET A 721 15.61 -11.06 25.48
N LYS A 722 16.12 -11.35 26.68
CA LYS A 722 17.33 -12.15 26.92
C LYS A 722 17.25 -13.61 26.47
N ASP A 723 16.04 -14.16 26.44
CA ASP A 723 15.77 -15.56 26.11
C ASP A 723 15.50 -15.80 24.60
N ARG A 724 15.63 -14.76 23.76
CA ARG A 724 15.56 -14.84 22.29
C ARG A 724 16.86 -14.40 21.64
N TYR A 725 17.19 -14.98 20.50
CA TYR A 725 18.38 -14.58 19.74
C TYR A 725 18.02 -13.47 18.74
N ILE A 726 18.22 -12.20 19.14
CA ILE A 726 17.93 -11.06 18.27
C ILE A 726 18.93 -10.99 17.11
N THR A 727 18.41 -10.88 15.89
CA THR A 727 19.18 -10.80 14.64
C THR A 727 19.27 -9.37 14.11
N ASN A 728 18.29 -8.52 14.42
CA ASN A 728 18.17 -7.15 13.90
C ASN A 728 17.50 -6.21 14.92
N CYS A 729 17.92 -4.95 14.96
CA CYS A 729 17.34 -3.92 15.83
C CYS A 729 17.35 -2.53 15.18
N LYS A 730 16.24 -1.78 15.31
CA LYS A 730 16.11 -0.38 14.88
C LYS A 730 15.37 0.44 15.94
N CYS A 731 15.57 1.76 15.93
CA CYS A 731 14.83 2.68 16.79
C CYS A 731 14.38 3.95 16.06
N SER A 732 13.19 4.46 16.43
CA SER A 732 12.78 5.85 16.17
C SER A 732 13.14 6.73 17.37
N GLU A 733 12.68 7.97 17.43
CA GLU A 733 12.81 8.80 18.64
C GLU A 733 12.08 8.21 19.86
N GLN A 734 10.95 7.54 19.63
CA GLN A 734 9.97 7.19 20.67
C GLN A 734 9.80 5.68 20.90
N CYS A 735 10.31 4.85 19.99
CA CYS A 735 10.15 3.40 20.05
C CYS A 735 11.39 2.64 19.60
N SER A 736 11.41 1.36 19.98
CA SER A 736 12.42 0.37 19.66
C SER A 736 11.74 -0.84 19.04
N LEU A 737 12.40 -1.42 18.05
CA LEU A 737 11.87 -2.51 17.23
C LEU A 737 13.00 -3.52 16.99
N VAL A 738 12.72 -4.81 17.19
CA VAL A 738 13.69 -5.89 16.99
C VAL A 738 13.07 -7.06 16.26
N CYS A 739 13.91 -7.89 15.63
CA CYS A 739 13.50 -9.18 15.09
C CYS A 739 14.46 -10.29 15.56
N SER A 740 13.91 -11.44 15.92
CA SER A 740 14.65 -12.66 16.31
C SER A 740 14.86 -13.63 15.13
N ASP A 741 15.67 -14.66 15.36
CA ASP A 741 15.95 -15.75 14.42
C ASP A 741 14.72 -16.60 14.06
N ASP A 742 13.69 -16.59 14.91
CA ASP A 742 12.37 -17.21 14.70
C ASP A 742 11.36 -16.32 13.94
N ASN A 743 11.82 -15.28 13.23
CA ASN A 743 11.02 -14.31 12.48
C ASN A 743 9.97 -13.53 13.30
N VAL A 744 10.05 -13.53 14.64
CA VAL A 744 9.17 -12.71 15.47
C VAL A 744 9.69 -11.27 15.48
N ILE A 745 8.77 -10.30 15.34
CA ILE A 745 9.05 -8.86 15.44
C ILE A 745 8.43 -8.34 16.74
N THR A 746 9.27 -7.78 17.61
CA THR A 746 8.91 -7.28 18.93
C THR A 746 9.10 -5.77 19.01
N PHE A 747 8.16 -5.07 19.64
CA PHE A 747 8.07 -3.61 19.75
C PHE A 747 8.01 -3.17 21.22
N TRP A 748 8.62 -2.03 21.55
CA TRP A 748 8.33 -1.28 22.79
C TRP A 748 8.58 0.22 22.64
N GLY A 749 8.06 0.98 23.59
CA GLY A 749 8.03 2.45 23.61
C GLY A 749 6.67 3.01 23.20
N THR A 750 6.64 4.26 22.73
CA THR A 750 5.41 4.92 22.27
C THR A 750 5.27 4.82 20.75
N ARG A 751 4.05 4.50 20.27
CA ARG A 751 3.62 4.65 18.87
C ARG A 751 2.37 5.51 18.77
N TYR A 752 2.19 6.19 17.64
CA TYR A 752 0.99 6.96 17.33
C TYR A 752 0.09 6.20 16.33
N GLY A 753 -1.19 6.08 16.64
CA GLY A 753 -2.17 5.46 15.75
C GLY A 753 -3.55 6.07 15.90
N VAL A 754 -4.42 5.81 14.92
CA VAL A 754 -5.81 6.25 14.98
C VAL A 754 -6.54 5.35 15.99
N PRO A 755 -7.23 5.89 16.99
CA PRO A 755 -7.94 5.08 17.96
C PRO A 755 -9.08 4.29 17.32
N GLU A 756 -9.26 3.05 17.78
CA GLU A 756 -10.58 2.41 17.72
C GLU A 756 -11.59 3.34 18.41
N ILE A 757 -12.69 3.66 17.72
CA ILE A 757 -13.83 4.35 18.32
C ILE A 757 -14.63 3.29 19.07
N SER A 758 -14.15 2.91 20.25
CA SER A 758 -14.97 2.24 21.25
C SER A 758 -16.18 3.13 21.56
N GLU A 759 -17.37 2.54 21.58
CA GLU A 759 -18.57 3.25 22.05
C GLU A 759 -18.34 3.69 23.51
N VAL A 760 -18.20 5.00 23.71
CA VAL A 760 -18.07 5.58 25.06
C VAL A 760 -19.47 5.85 25.58
N ASP A 761 -19.85 5.16 26.65
CA ASP A 761 -21.11 5.37 27.36
C ASP A 761 -21.34 6.85 27.69
N ILE A 762 -22.25 7.50 26.96
CA ILE A 762 -22.63 8.91 27.18
C ILE A 762 -23.62 8.99 28.36
N SER A 763 -23.17 8.59 29.54
CA SER A 763 -24.00 8.56 30.76
C SER A 763 -23.31 9.09 32.02
N LYS A 764 -21.97 9.22 32.07
CA LYS A 764 -21.23 9.68 33.27
C LYS A 764 -20.06 10.62 32.95
N SER A 765 -20.35 11.91 32.84
CA SER A 765 -19.33 12.97 32.81
C SER A 765 -19.14 13.63 34.19
N PRO A 766 -17.91 13.66 34.75
CA PRO A 766 -17.55 14.64 35.77
C PRO A 766 -17.34 16.01 35.11
N LYS A 767 -17.83 17.07 35.73
CA LYS A 767 -17.77 18.44 35.18
C LYS A 767 -16.34 18.99 35.25
N CYS A 768 -15.83 19.55 34.14
CA CYS A 768 -14.75 20.52 34.21
C CYS A 768 -14.85 21.61 33.13
N SER A 769 -14.27 22.76 33.44
CA SER A 769 -14.27 24.07 32.77
C SER A 769 -14.22 24.11 31.23
N ARG A 770 -14.96 25.07 30.66
CA ARG A 770 -14.86 25.52 29.26
C ARG A 770 -13.44 25.99 28.90
N PRO A 771 -12.90 25.69 27.70
CA PRO A 771 -11.81 26.46 27.13
C PRO A 771 -12.30 27.84 26.64
N HIS A 772 -11.43 28.85 26.69
CA HIS A 772 -11.72 30.18 26.13
C HIS A 772 -11.61 30.20 24.61
N ARG A 773 -12.42 31.04 23.97
CA ARG A 773 -12.30 31.42 22.56
C ARG A 773 -11.05 32.30 22.41
N MET A 774 -10.03 31.83 21.68
CA MET A 774 -8.88 32.65 21.28
C MET A 774 -9.05 33.13 19.84
N ASN A 775 -8.51 34.31 19.54
CA ASN A 775 -8.56 34.91 18.21
C ASN A 775 -7.61 34.19 17.25
N VAL A 776 -7.95 34.22 15.96
CA VAL A 776 -7.06 33.78 14.89
C VAL A 776 -6.30 35.01 14.37
N GLU A 777 -5.01 35.07 14.68
CA GLU A 777 -4.04 35.87 13.94
C GLU A 777 -3.06 34.92 13.23
N SER A 778 -2.52 35.35 12.09
CA SER A 778 -2.07 34.44 11.03
C SER A 778 -0.58 34.09 11.10
N GLU A 779 -0.22 33.10 11.92
CA GLU A 779 1.14 32.51 11.90
C GLU A 779 1.13 30.97 11.84
N ASN A 780 1.88 30.42 10.88
CA ASN A 780 2.36 29.03 10.77
C ASN A 780 1.32 27.88 10.88
N ASN A 781 0.75 27.51 9.72
CA ASN A 781 -0.14 26.36 9.52
C ASN A 781 0.36 25.04 10.14
N THR A 782 1.68 24.80 10.18
CA THR A 782 2.26 23.57 10.73
C THR A 782 1.83 23.32 12.17
N SER A 783 1.78 24.35 13.02
CA SER A 783 1.38 24.19 14.43
C SER A 783 -0.09 23.84 14.58
N ALA A 784 -0.96 24.45 13.77
CA ALA A 784 -2.39 24.12 13.75
C ALA A 784 -2.63 22.68 13.23
N PHE A 785 -1.92 22.28 12.19
CA PHE A 785 -1.99 20.93 11.63
C PHE A 785 -1.42 19.88 12.61
N THR A 786 -0.29 20.13 13.26
CA THR A 786 0.26 19.24 14.31
C THR A 786 -0.71 19.09 15.48
N ASN A 787 -1.33 20.18 15.95
CA ASN A 787 -2.36 20.11 17.00
C ASN A 787 -3.62 19.34 16.54
N PHE A 788 -4.03 19.50 15.28
CA PHE A 788 -5.13 18.72 14.70
C PHE A 788 -4.79 17.23 14.63
N LEU A 789 -3.61 16.86 14.12
CA LEU A 789 -3.14 15.47 14.07
C LEU A 789 -2.99 14.87 15.49
N ALA A 790 -2.49 15.63 16.46
CA ALA A 790 -2.43 15.24 17.86
C ALA A 790 -3.82 15.10 18.53
N SER A 791 -4.87 15.68 17.95
CA SER A 791 -6.26 15.46 18.37
C SER A 791 -6.90 14.22 17.72
N VAL A 792 -6.34 13.72 16.60
CA VAL A 792 -6.86 12.60 15.80
C VAL A 792 -6.13 11.28 16.10
N TYR A 793 -4.82 11.33 16.36
CA TYR A 793 -4.03 10.17 16.78
C TYR A 793 -4.00 10.07 18.31
N LYS A 794 -4.21 8.86 18.85
CA LYS A 794 -3.80 8.55 20.22
C LYS A 794 -2.36 8.02 20.20
N SER A 795 -1.62 8.29 21.26
CA SER A 795 -0.42 7.54 21.60
C SER A 795 -0.80 6.24 22.32
N GLU A 796 -0.05 5.18 22.04
CA GLU A 796 -0.05 3.93 22.80
C GLU A 796 1.36 3.71 23.33
N LEU A 797 1.47 3.47 24.64
CA LEU A 797 2.72 3.30 25.37
C LEU A 797 2.87 1.82 25.78
N ILE A 798 3.84 1.15 25.19
CA ILE A 798 4.15 -0.27 25.42
C ILE A 798 5.46 -0.33 26.23
N LEU A 799 5.35 -0.55 27.53
CA LEU A 799 6.48 -0.51 28.48
C LEU A 799 7.30 -1.81 28.52
N GLU A 800 6.64 -2.94 28.27
CA GLU A 800 7.25 -4.26 28.13
C GLU A 800 7.28 -4.66 26.65
N PRO A 801 8.35 -5.29 26.14
CA PRO A 801 8.43 -5.78 24.77
C PRO A 801 7.23 -6.67 24.40
N GLN A 802 6.50 -6.25 23.36
CA GLN A 802 5.31 -6.92 22.86
C GLN A 802 5.51 -7.37 21.41
N ASP A 803 5.17 -8.62 21.11
CA ASP A 803 5.21 -9.15 19.74
C ASP A 803 4.09 -8.56 18.89
N ILE A 804 4.44 -8.05 17.72
CA ILE A 804 3.51 -7.40 16.79
C ILE A 804 3.34 -8.16 15.47
N LEU A 805 4.27 -9.06 15.14
CA LEU A 805 4.19 -9.98 14.00
C LEU A 805 5.06 -11.21 14.26
N ALA A 806 4.65 -12.37 13.75
CA ALA A 806 5.47 -13.57 13.67
C ALA A 806 5.18 -14.28 12.33
N LEU A 807 6.21 -14.61 11.56
CA LEU A 807 6.08 -15.24 10.24
C LEU A 807 6.74 -16.62 10.21
N TYR A 808 5.95 -17.68 10.06
CA TYR A 808 6.43 -19.06 10.01
C TYR A 808 5.84 -19.79 8.80
N SER A 809 6.59 -20.78 8.31
CA SER A 809 6.08 -21.79 7.38
C SER A 809 5.79 -23.08 8.14
N SER A 810 4.76 -23.82 7.73
CA SER A 810 4.50 -25.16 8.29
C SER A 810 5.55 -26.18 7.82
N ALA A 811 5.67 -27.32 8.51
CA ALA A 811 6.55 -28.40 8.07
C ALA A 811 6.21 -28.87 6.64
N GLU A 812 4.92 -29.04 6.33
CA GLU A 812 4.41 -29.37 4.98
C GLU A 812 4.80 -28.31 3.92
N GLN A 813 4.80 -27.02 4.29
CA GLN A 813 5.28 -25.96 3.40
C GLN A 813 6.79 -26.06 3.16
N MET A 814 7.58 -26.29 4.22
CA MET A 814 9.03 -26.42 4.11
C MET A 814 9.46 -27.67 3.33
N GLU A 815 8.77 -28.79 3.49
CA GLU A 815 8.94 -30.02 2.69
C GLU A 815 8.66 -29.78 1.20
N ARG A 816 7.72 -28.86 0.89
CA ARG A 816 7.43 -28.40 -0.48
C ARG A 816 8.33 -27.23 -0.94
N GLY A 817 9.35 -26.84 -0.17
CA GLY A 817 10.28 -25.75 -0.53
C GLY A 817 9.72 -24.33 -0.35
N TYR A 818 8.52 -24.18 0.22
CA TYR A 818 7.95 -22.90 0.61
C TYR A 818 8.54 -22.42 1.95
N TYR A 819 9.13 -21.23 1.96
CA TYR A 819 9.63 -20.57 3.17
C TYR A 819 9.16 -19.11 3.26
N VAL A 820 9.19 -18.57 4.48
CA VAL A 820 9.02 -17.14 4.78
C VAL A 820 10.08 -16.72 5.80
N THR A 821 10.76 -15.60 5.55
CA THR A 821 11.82 -15.08 6.42
C THR A 821 11.80 -13.55 6.46
N VAL A 822 11.83 -12.96 7.66
CA VAL A 822 11.98 -11.51 7.83
C VAL A 822 13.43 -11.12 7.56
N LYS A 823 13.65 -10.16 6.65
CA LYS A 823 14.99 -9.77 6.19
C LYS A 823 15.49 -8.47 6.80
N ASP A 824 14.66 -7.42 6.79
CA ASP A 824 14.92 -6.18 7.50
C ASP A 824 13.59 -5.47 7.86
N ILE A 825 13.63 -4.53 8.79
CA ILE A 825 12.50 -3.86 9.43
C ILE A 825 12.79 -2.36 9.55
N TRP A 826 11.78 -1.49 9.45
CA TRP A 826 11.94 -0.04 9.67
C TRP A 826 10.76 0.56 10.45
N PRO A 827 10.98 1.18 11.62
CA PRO A 827 9.93 1.87 12.36
C PRO A 827 9.60 3.21 11.70
N LEU A 828 8.33 3.40 11.31
CA LEU A 828 7.77 4.67 10.82
C LEU A 828 6.86 5.28 11.91
N PRO A 829 6.46 6.57 11.81
CA PRO A 829 5.66 7.23 12.84
C PRO A 829 4.31 6.56 13.18
N HIS A 830 3.73 5.84 12.22
CA HIS A 830 2.39 5.21 12.32
C HIS A 830 2.34 3.74 11.84
N SER A 831 3.49 3.13 11.53
CA SER A 831 3.57 1.77 10.98
C SER A 831 4.99 1.21 11.08
N VAL A 832 5.16 -0.07 10.75
CA VAL A 832 6.46 -0.71 10.54
C VAL A 832 6.52 -1.17 9.08
N LEU A 833 7.58 -0.85 8.36
CA LEU A 833 7.90 -1.57 7.12
C LEU A 833 8.63 -2.86 7.47
N VAL A 834 8.23 -3.96 6.83
CA VAL A 834 8.82 -5.29 7.01
C VAL A 834 9.17 -5.83 5.63
N LEU A 835 10.46 -6.06 5.38
CA LEU A 835 10.92 -6.75 4.18
C LEU A 835 10.92 -8.26 4.45
N VAL A 836 10.19 -9.00 3.63
CA VAL A 836 10.02 -10.45 3.74
C VAL A 836 10.61 -11.11 2.49
N GLU A 837 11.55 -12.04 2.67
CA GLU A 837 11.97 -12.97 1.63
C GLU A 837 11.08 -14.22 1.70
N THR A 838 10.58 -14.69 0.56
CA THR A 838 9.68 -15.85 0.52
C THR A 838 9.69 -16.55 -0.83
N THR A 839 9.30 -17.82 -0.82
CA THR A 839 8.98 -18.62 -2.01
C THR A 839 7.50 -19.00 -2.12
N ALA A 840 6.68 -18.69 -1.11
CA ALA A 840 5.23 -18.83 -1.22
C ALA A 840 4.69 -17.89 -2.30
N PRO A 841 3.65 -18.26 -3.09
CA PRO A 841 3.03 -17.39 -4.09
C PRO A 841 2.40 -16.13 -3.47
N LEU A 842 2.15 -15.09 -4.27
CA LEU A 842 1.43 -13.90 -3.79
C LEU A 842 -0.04 -14.28 -3.71
N ILE A 843 -0.53 -14.54 -2.50
CA ILE A 843 -1.96 -14.78 -2.25
C ILE A 843 -2.71 -13.49 -2.68
N PRO A 844 -3.55 -13.52 -3.73
CA PRO A 844 -4.14 -12.30 -4.28
C PRO A 844 -5.11 -11.61 -3.33
N SER A 845 -5.75 -12.37 -2.43
CA SER A 845 -6.70 -11.86 -1.45
C SER A 845 -6.63 -12.61 -0.12
N ILE A 846 -7.23 -12.03 0.93
CA ILE A 846 -7.48 -12.74 2.20
C ILE A 846 -8.59 -13.81 2.05
N GLN A 847 -9.35 -13.81 0.94
CA GLN A 847 -10.43 -14.77 0.70
C GLN A 847 -9.89 -16.15 0.27
N ASP A 848 -8.68 -16.19 -0.28
CA ASP A 848 -7.98 -17.43 -0.67
C ASP A 848 -7.45 -18.25 0.54
N LEU A 849 -7.63 -17.76 1.78
CA LEU A 849 -7.23 -18.45 3.01
C LEU A 849 -8.25 -19.49 3.52
N GLY A 850 -9.46 -19.55 2.96
CA GLY A 850 -10.48 -20.55 3.32
C GLY A 850 -10.97 -20.45 4.78
N LEU A 851 -11.37 -19.25 5.20
CA LEU A 851 -11.79 -18.88 6.58
C LEU A 851 -13.26 -18.47 6.66
#